data_AF-A0A935B9Q2-F1
#
_entry.id   AF-A0A935B9Q2-F1
#
_cell.length_a   1.000
_cell.length_b   1.000
_cell.length_c   1.000
_cell.angle_alpha   90.00
_cell.angle_beta   90.00
_cell.angle_gamma   90.00
#
_symmetry.space_group_name_H-M   'P 1'
#
loop_
_entity.id
_entity.type
_entity.pdbx_description
1 polymer ?
#
loop_
_entity_poly.entity_id
_entity_poly.type
_entity_poly.pdbx_seq_one_letter_code
_entity_poly.pdbx_strand_id
1 'polypeptide(L)'
;MDPARHIAVVTRRFPKVSETFVLFEMLALESLGMRLSIHTLAPPSDAIRHPDVDRLRAPIELIQPASPGAILRRALRSPWRTLRSLALAARDLGTYRLSGWREAVALADTTQRSGANALYAHFIDRPAAITRIAAALSGLPYAISAHAKDIYLTPPAQLRRRMRDARFVTTCTEFNAGHLRALCPEARVLRTYHGIDPQRFDAKRPVSTTDSIPLILSVGRLRAKKGFDTLIAACAQLAMRGVPFRCEIIGYGPEEAALQQQIGRLGLASRVTLLGKCSHAQVLQRMAAAAVFALPSRIEENGDRDGVPNVILEAMASGTPVVSTRISGIPEAVRHDATGLLVEPDDAPALAKSLQQVLADPALARHLADNGRATVLGRFSREKNILPLASQLRRLTDAAPQEIAYIVKGFPRLSESFITNEILQLESQGMALRIYTLKGGEQAAMSALDSLQAMVQRVPATSSLSATTLRRWLLANGARYAPAMARVALRHPWRFARTLLAAVRMMYRYRKTDAQAAPRKTFVKEFLQAAWIADSVLRHAGVRHLHGHFCHGATTITWFISELTGLPFSFTAHAKDIYQADLNPGDLLVRKLQAARFAVTCTGANHEHLLGSAGPVACRGLHTVYHGLDVTRFAPPAARGEDGAPLLLTVGRHVEKKGFLTLIEACHLLASRGLDFRCEIVGEEAESTPAMRALIARHGLADRIHLLPPVPQARLGAYYERASLFVLPCTVLANGDRDGIPNVLAEAMATGLPVVTTPISGIPEIVEDDFNGLFVPSENAIALSNGMARLLQDGALRAKLGHNARQTILEKFDSARTTRRLRALLSCEQEPMSA
;
A
#
# COMPACT_ATOMS: atom_id res chain seq x y z
N MET A 1 15.09 -29.76 -5.55
CA MET A 1 13.77 -29.29 -5.05
C MET A 1 14.03 -28.55 -3.76
N ASP A 2 13.84 -27.22 -3.76
CA ASP A 2 13.94 -26.39 -2.56
C ASP A 2 12.97 -26.95 -1.50
N PRO A 3 13.36 -27.20 -0.23
CA PRO A 3 12.46 -27.74 0.80
C PRO A 3 11.17 -26.90 0.86
N ALA A 4 10.13 -27.44 0.24
CA ALA A 4 8.98 -26.65 -0.20
C ALA A 4 8.24 -26.05 0.98
N ARG A 5 8.24 -24.71 1.02
CA ARG A 5 7.36 -23.83 1.81
C ARG A 5 5.94 -24.43 1.91
N HIS A 6 5.62 -25.03 3.04
CA HIS A 6 4.39 -25.80 3.26
C HIS A 6 3.37 -25.00 4.07
N ILE A 7 2.17 -24.84 3.54
CA ILE A 7 1.06 -24.11 4.18
C ILE A 7 -0.04 -25.09 4.58
N ALA A 8 -0.41 -25.06 5.85
CA ALA A 8 -1.59 -25.76 6.35
C ALA A 8 -2.83 -24.86 6.24
N VAL A 9 -3.71 -25.19 5.30
CA VAL A 9 -4.97 -24.48 5.06
C VAL A 9 -6.05 -25.04 5.97
N VAL A 10 -6.71 -24.19 6.74
CA VAL A 10 -7.71 -24.59 7.74
C VAL A 10 -9.09 -24.14 7.30
N THR A 11 -10.04 -25.07 7.25
CA THR A 11 -11.42 -24.82 6.80
C THR A 11 -12.42 -25.37 7.81
N ARG A 12 -13.66 -24.85 7.79
CA ARG A 12 -14.72 -25.42 8.63
C ARG A 12 -15.18 -26.78 8.11
N ARG A 13 -15.42 -26.89 6.80
CA ARG A 13 -15.82 -28.10 6.07
C ARG A 13 -15.21 -28.03 4.68
N PHE A 14 -14.62 -29.12 4.21
CA PHE A 14 -14.08 -29.21 2.86
C PHE A 14 -14.06 -30.66 2.36
N PRO A 15 -14.41 -30.94 1.09
CA PRO A 15 -14.93 -30.01 0.08
C PRO A 15 -16.38 -29.58 0.35
N LYS A 16 -16.78 -28.44 -0.24
CA LYS A 16 -18.14 -27.91 -0.18
C LYS A 16 -18.50 -27.21 -1.49
N VAL A 17 -19.54 -27.70 -2.18
CA VAL A 17 -19.98 -27.19 -3.50
C VAL A 17 -20.37 -25.71 -3.42
N SER A 18 -20.85 -25.35 -2.24
CA SER A 18 -21.28 -24.02 -1.88
C SER A 18 -20.12 -23.00 -1.69
N GLU A 19 -18.87 -23.48 -1.66
CA GLU A 19 -17.65 -22.71 -1.39
C GLU A 19 -16.56 -23.03 -2.44
N THR A 20 -16.93 -23.21 -3.71
CA THR A 20 -16.00 -23.53 -4.81
C THR A 20 -14.86 -22.54 -4.99
N PHE A 21 -15.02 -21.29 -4.55
CA PHE A 21 -13.94 -20.30 -4.55
C PHE A 21 -12.74 -20.74 -3.69
N VAL A 22 -12.95 -21.48 -2.59
CA VAL A 22 -11.87 -22.04 -1.75
C VAL A 22 -11.11 -23.11 -2.54
N LEU A 23 -11.83 -24.01 -3.22
CA LEU A 23 -11.24 -25.04 -4.08
C LEU A 23 -10.40 -24.42 -5.21
N PHE A 24 -10.93 -23.43 -5.92
CA PHE A 24 -10.22 -22.80 -7.03
C PHE A 24 -9.02 -21.97 -6.59
N GLU A 25 -9.10 -21.35 -5.41
CA GLU A 25 -7.94 -20.69 -4.82
C GLU A 25 -6.84 -21.73 -4.56
N MET A 26 -7.15 -22.84 -3.85
CA MET A 26 -6.18 -23.91 -3.57
C MET A 26 -5.54 -24.49 -4.85
N LEU A 27 -6.34 -24.79 -5.89
CA LEU A 27 -5.82 -25.28 -7.16
C LEU A 27 -4.87 -24.27 -7.84
N ALA A 28 -5.20 -22.98 -7.78
CA ALA A 28 -4.36 -21.92 -8.35
C ALA A 28 -3.08 -21.69 -7.54
N LEU A 29 -3.12 -21.89 -6.22
CA LEU A 29 -1.94 -21.88 -5.36
C LEU A 29 -1.02 -23.08 -5.67
N GLU A 30 -1.57 -24.28 -5.87
CA GLU A 30 -0.81 -25.48 -6.26
C GLU A 30 -0.17 -25.35 -7.64
N SER A 31 -0.87 -24.74 -8.63
CA SER A 31 -0.30 -24.51 -9.96
C SER A 31 0.89 -23.54 -9.95
N LEU A 32 0.97 -22.67 -8.94
CA LEU A 32 2.12 -21.80 -8.67
C LEU A 32 3.21 -22.48 -7.83
N GLY A 33 3.15 -23.81 -7.67
CA GLY A 33 4.16 -24.63 -7.00
C GLY A 33 4.11 -24.59 -5.46
N MET A 34 3.04 -24.08 -4.84
CA MET A 34 2.93 -24.10 -3.39
C MET A 34 2.46 -25.45 -2.87
N ARG A 35 3.13 -25.94 -1.82
CA ARG A 35 2.76 -27.16 -1.13
C ARG A 35 1.70 -26.85 -0.08
N LEU A 36 0.53 -27.47 -0.20
CA LEU A 36 -0.60 -27.28 0.72
C LEU A 36 -0.93 -28.59 1.46
N SER A 37 -1.47 -28.46 2.66
CA SER A 37 -2.27 -29.51 3.33
C SER A 37 -3.58 -28.90 3.82
N ILE A 38 -4.69 -29.60 3.66
CA ILE A 38 -6.02 -29.09 3.97
C ILE A 38 -6.51 -29.75 5.26
N HIS A 39 -6.74 -28.95 6.29
CA HIS A 39 -7.20 -29.38 7.60
C HIS A 39 -8.65 -28.92 7.78
N THR A 40 -9.59 -29.85 7.75
CA THR A 40 -11.02 -29.56 7.92
C THR A 40 -11.46 -29.84 9.36
N LEU A 41 -12.33 -29.00 9.92
CA LEU A 41 -12.82 -29.13 11.30
C LEU A 41 -14.10 -29.97 11.42
N ALA A 42 -14.73 -30.30 10.29
CA ALA A 42 -15.93 -31.12 10.22
C ALA A 42 -15.97 -31.84 8.86
N PRO A 43 -16.66 -32.99 8.77
CA PRO A 43 -16.78 -33.71 7.52
C PRO A 43 -17.55 -32.91 6.46
N PRO A 44 -17.39 -33.24 5.16
CA PRO A 44 -18.20 -32.68 4.08
C PRO A 44 -19.69 -32.86 4.36
N SER A 45 -20.50 -31.87 3.99
CA SER A 45 -21.96 -31.90 4.19
C SER A 45 -22.76 -32.19 2.93
N ASP A 46 -22.13 -32.09 1.76
CA ASP A 46 -22.81 -32.16 0.47
C ASP A 46 -22.70 -33.60 -0.09
N ALA A 47 -23.81 -34.17 -0.54
CA ALA A 47 -23.83 -35.51 -1.14
C ALA A 47 -23.10 -35.57 -2.50
N ILE A 48 -22.96 -34.42 -3.17
CA ILE A 48 -22.28 -34.27 -4.46
C ILE A 48 -20.95 -33.56 -4.23
N ARG A 49 -19.87 -34.06 -4.83
CA ARG A 49 -18.55 -33.41 -4.85
C ARG A 49 -18.33 -32.73 -6.21
N HIS A 50 -17.67 -31.58 -6.19
CA HIS A 50 -17.26 -30.92 -7.42
C HIS A 50 -16.13 -31.73 -8.09
N PRO A 51 -16.14 -31.95 -9.42
CA PRO A 51 -15.16 -32.81 -10.09
C PRO A 51 -13.72 -32.31 -9.97
N ASP A 52 -13.51 -30.99 -9.98
CA ASP A 52 -12.16 -30.41 -9.81
C ASP A 52 -11.54 -30.68 -8.41
N VAL A 53 -12.27 -31.24 -7.44
CA VAL A 53 -11.67 -31.62 -6.14
C VAL A 53 -10.63 -32.71 -6.32
N ASP A 54 -10.83 -33.64 -7.26
CA ASP A 54 -9.91 -34.76 -7.50
C ASP A 54 -8.61 -34.30 -8.20
N ARG A 55 -8.55 -33.04 -8.64
CA ARG A 55 -7.33 -32.41 -9.18
C ARG A 55 -6.41 -31.87 -8.08
N LEU A 56 -6.89 -31.73 -6.85
CA LEU A 56 -6.06 -31.27 -5.73
C LEU A 56 -5.03 -32.32 -5.37
N ARG A 57 -3.77 -31.87 -5.23
CA ARG A 57 -2.67 -32.73 -4.76
C ARG A 57 -2.57 -32.73 -3.24
N ALA A 58 -3.07 -31.68 -2.59
CA ALA A 58 -3.01 -31.49 -1.16
C ALA A 58 -3.78 -32.58 -0.40
N PRO A 59 -3.17 -33.22 0.62
CA PRO A 59 -3.90 -34.14 1.48
C PRO A 59 -4.98 -33.39 2.27
N ILE A 60 -6.16 -34.01 2.39
CA ILE A 60 -7.29 -33.50 3.18
C ILE A 60 -7.39 -34.33 4.46
N GLU A 61 -7.18 -33.70 5.62
CA GLU A 61 -7.22 -34.34 6.94
C GLU A 61 -8.33 -33.72 7.80
N LEU A 62 -9.15 -34.58 8.42
CA LEU A 62 -10.18 -34.17 9.38
C LEU A 62 -9.56 -34.06 10.78
N ILE A 63 -9.63 -32.87 11.38
CA ILE A 63 -9.11 -32.62 12.72
C ILE A 63 -10.07 -33.18 13.77
N GLN A 64 -9.60 -34.18 14.50
CA GLN A 64 -10.27 -34.73 15.68
C GLN A 64 -9.79 -34.03 16.95
N PRO A 65 -10.66 -33.75 17.95
CA PRO A 65 -10.24 -33.17 19.21
C PRO A 65 -9.14 -34.00 19.90
N ALA A 66 -8.05 -33.36 20.33
CA ALA A 66 -6.91 -34.04 20.96
C ALA A 66 -7.32 -34.91 22.17
N SER A 67 -6.66 -36.06 22.33
CA SER A 67 -6.82 -36.91 23.51
C SER A 67 -6.14 -36.30 24.74
N PRO A 68 -6.55 -36.66 25.98
CA PRO A 68 -5.91 -36.18 27.20
C PRO A 68 -4.39 -36.40 27.22
N GLY A 69 -3.91 -37.54 26.70
CA GLY A 69 -2.48 -37.84 26.60
C GLY A 69 -1.72 -36.93 25.64
N ALA A 70 -2.32 -36.54 24.51
CA ALA A 70 -1.70 -35.58 23.57
C ALA A 70 -1.58 -34.19 24.21
N ILE A 71 -2.60 -33.76 24.94
CA ILE A 71 -2.61 -32.49 25.69
C ILE A 71 -1.51 -32.49 26.76
N LEU A 72 -1.38 -33.57 27.53
CA LEU A 72 -0.35 -33.69 28.57
C LEU A 72 1.05 -33.61 27.96
N ARG A 73 1.33 -34.35 26.88
CA ARG A 73 2.62 -34.28 26.17
C ARG A 73 2.93 -32.85 25.69
N ARG A 74 1.93 -32.11 25.22
CA ARG A 74 2.09 -30.71 24.81
C ARG A 74 2.41 -29.79 25.97
N ALA A 75 1.68 -29.94 27.08
CA ALA A 75 1.88 -29.16 28.29
C ALA A 75 3.29 -29.35 28.86
N LEU A 76 3.81 -30.58 28.86
CA LEU A 76 5.18 -30.90 29.29
C LEU A 76 6.25 -30.30 28.38
N ARG A 77 6.04 -30.30 27.05
CA ARG A 77 7.01 -29.75 26.09
C ARG A 77 7.03 -28.22 26.02
N SER A 78 5.90 -27.56 26.30
CA SER A 78 5.75 -26.11 26.12
C SER A 78 4.70 -25.52 27.08
N PRO A 79 5.00 -25.46 28.39
CA PRO A 79 4.02 -25.09 29.41
C PRO A 79 3.47 -23.68 29.21
N TRP A 80 4.35 -22.69 28.93
CA TRP A 80 3.94 -21.31 28.70
C TRP A 80 3.07 -21.12 27.45
N ARG A 81 3.36 -21.85 26.36
CA ARG A 81 2.53 -21.79 25.14
C ARG A 81 1.17 -22.42 25.39
N THR A 82 1.13 -23.50 26.17
CA THR A 82 -0.11 -24.19 26.55
C THR A 82 -0.98 -23.31 27.43
N LEU A 83 -0.44 -22.70 28.48
CA LEU A 83 -1.15 -21.71 29.31
C LEU A 83 -1.67 -20.52 28.49
N ARG A 84 -0.82 -19.96 27.61
CA ARG A 84 -1.23 -18.89 26.70
C ARG A 84 -2.40 -19.33 25.83
N SER A 85 -2.36 -20.53 25.27
CA SER A 85 -3.42 -21.05 24.39
C SER A 85 -4.77 -21.20 25.11
N LEU A 86 -4.78 -21.58 26.38
CA LEU A 86 -5.99 -21.64 27.21
C LEU A 86 -6.58 -20.25 27.45
N ALA A 87 -5.73 -19.25 27.73
CA ALA A 87 -6.18 -17.86 27.86
C ALA A 87 -6.75 -17.32 26.54
N LEU A 88 -6.19 -17.72 25.39
CA LEU A 88 -6.74 -17.39 24.07
C LEU A 88 -8.09 -18.08 23.84
N ALA A 89 -8.21 -19.37 24.15
CA ALA A 89 -9.43 -20.16 24.03
C ALA A 89 -10.58 -19.56 24.85
N ALA A 90 -10.31 -19.19 26.11
CA ALA A 90 -11.29 -18.56 26.99
C ALA A 90 -11.87 -17.25 26.42
N ARG A 91 -11.07 -16.51 25.64
CA ARG A 91 -11.45 -15.22 25.04
C ARG A 91 -12.13 -15.35 23.68
N ASP A 92 -11.84 -16.39 22.91
CA ASP A 92 -12.21 -16.45 21.47
C ASP A 92 -13.22 -17.52 21.09
N LEU A 93 -13.36 -18.58 21.89
CA LEU A 93 -14.16 -19.76 21.52
C LEU A 93 -15.55 -19.78 22.17
N GLY A 94 -15.94 -18.73 22.89
CA GLY A 94 -17.33 -18.56 23.36
C GLY A 94 -17.83 -19.74 24.19
N THR A 95 -18.83 -20.47 23.67
CA THR A 95 -19.46 -21.65 24.32
C THR A 95 -18.75 -22.98 24.03
N TYR A 96 -17.88 -23.06 23.02
CA TYR A 96 -17.17 -24.29 22.61
C TYR A 96 -15.69 -24.28 23.02
N ARG A 97 -15.37 -23.65 24.16
CA ARG A 97 -14.00 -23.41 24.63
C ARG A 97 -13.16 -24.67 24.71
N LEU A 98 -13.68 -25.72 25.33
CA LEU A 98 -12.92 -26.95 25.59
C LEU A 98 -12.74 -27.77 24.31
N SER A 99 -13.81 -28.02 23.56
CA SER A 99 -13.74 -28.78 22.30
C SER A 99 -12.89 -28.05 21.25
N GLY A 100 -13.09 -26.74 21.07
CA GLY A 100 -12.30 -25.93 20.15
C GLY A 100 -10.82 -25.81 20.52
N TRP A 101 -10.51 -25.76 21.82
CA TRP A 101 -9.12 -25.78 22.26
C TRP A 101 -8.45 -27.15 21.99
N ARG A 102 -9.17 -28.25 22.22
CA ARG A 102 -8.68 -29.61 21.90
C ARG A 102 -8.44 -29.81 20.41
N GLU A 103 -9.30 -29.25 19.55
CA GLU A 103 -9.07 -29.22 18.09
C GLU A 103 -7.83 -28.39 17.75
N ALA A 104 -7.60 -27.25 18.40
CA ALA A 104 -6.41 -26.42 18.19
C ALA A 104 -5.11 -27.14 18.60
N VAL A 105 -5.14 -27.94 19.68
CA VAL A 105 -4.02 -28.80 20.07
C VAL A 105 -3.75 -29.85 19.00
N ALA A 106 -4.79 -30.55 18.53
CA ALA A 106 -4.65 -31.56 17.47
C ALA A 106 -4.14 -30.94 16.16
N LEU A 107 -4.63 -29.76 15.78
CA LEU A 107 -4.13 -29.02 14.62
C LEU A 107 -2.65 -28.64 14.79
N ALA A 108 -2.25 -28.15 15.97
CA ALA A 108 -0.85 -27.80 16.24
C ALA A 108 0.09 -29.01 16.16
N ASP A 109 -0.33 -30.18 16.65
CA ASP A 109 0.46 -31.40 16.58
C ASP A 109 0.52 -31.95 15.14
N THR A 110 -0.59 -31.91 14.42
CA THR A 110 -0.69 -32.37 13.02
C THR A 110 0.16 -31.52 12.08
N THR A 111 0.12 -30.21 12.24
CA THR A 111 0.88 -29.26 11.43
C THR A 111 2.39 -29.35 11.69
N GLN A 112 2.79 -29.71 12.91
CA GLN A 112 4.19 -30.04 13.21
C GLN A 112 4.63 -31.36 12.59
N ARG A 113 3.78 -32.40 12.64
CA ARG A 113 4.07 -33.71 11.99
C ARG A 113 4.20 -33.57 10.48
N SER A 114 3.35 -32.74 9.85
CA SER A 114 3.37 -32.53 8.40
C SER A 114 4.45 -31.55 7.93
N GLY A 115 5.21 -30.95 8.86
CA GLY A 115 6.27 -29.99 8.56
C GLY A 115 5.74 -28.68 7.97
N ALA A 116 4.55 -28.24 8.35
CA ALA A 116 4.00 -26.96 7.89
C ALA A 116 4.80 -25.78 8.46
N ASN A 117 5.05 -24.78 7.62
CA ASN A 117 5.76 -23.55 7.98
C ASN A 117 4.81 -22.41 8.38
N ALA A 118 3.54 -22.48 7.94
CA ALA A 118 2.53 -21.47 8.21
C ALA A 118 1.12 -22.06 8.21
N LEU A 119 0.18 -21.31 8.79
CA LEU A 119 -1.24 -21.64 8.82
C LEU A 119 -2.05 -20.59 8.04
N TYR A 120 -3.05 -21.03 7.27
CA TYR A 120 -3.93 -20.13 6.52
C TYR A 120 -5.39 -20.52 6.72
N ALA A 121 -6.17 -19.69 7.43
CA ALA A 121 -7.55 -20.01 7.74
C ALA A 121 -8.52 -19.42 6.71
N HIS A 122 -9.40 -20.22 6.13
CA HIS A 122 -10.59 -19.71 5.46
C HIS A 122 -11.71 -19.50 6.47
N PHE A 123 -12.35 -18.34 6.36
CA PHE A 123 -13.33 -17.79 7.29
C PHE A 123 -12.74 -17.30 8.62
N ILE A 124 -13.03 -16.05 8.96
CA ILE A 124 -12.59 -15.36 10.17
C ILE A 124 -13.36 -15.78 11.43
N ASP A 125 -14.37 -16.66 11.28
CA ASP A 125 -15.18 -17.18 12.38
C ASP A 125 -14.43 -18.28 13.16
N ARG A 126 -14.92 -19.52 13.16
CA ARG A 126 -14.37 -20.63 13.93
C ARG A 126 -12.99 -21.11 13.42
N PRO A 127 -12.74 -21.26 12.09
CA PRO A 127 -11.45 -21.71 11.58
C PRO A 127 -10.31 -20.78 11.99
N ALA A 128 -10.48 -19.46 11.86
CA ALA A 128 -9.48 -18.50 12.31
C ALA A 128 -9.27 -18.52 13.83
N ALA A 129 -10.31 -18.75 14.63
CA ALA A 129 -10.16 -18.86 16.08
C ALA A 129 -9.28 -20.06 16.48
N ILE A 130 -9.55 -21.23 15.90
CA ILE A 130 -8.77 -22.46 16.15
C ILE A 130 -7.35 -22.30 15.60
N THR A 131 -7.21 -21.72 14.40
CA THR A 131 -5.91 -21.45 13.78
C THR A 131 -5.05 -20.53 14.64
N ARG A 132 -5.62 -19.45 15.21
CA ARG A 132 -4.90 -18.54 16.10
C ARG A 132 -4.37 -19.24 17.36
N ILE A 133 -5.16 -20.14 17.93
CA ILE A 133 -4.77 -20.92 19.11
C ILE A 133 -3.70 -21.95 18.73
N ALA A 134 -3.87 -22.65 17.61
CA ALA A 134 -2.89 -23.60 17.09
C ALA A 134 -1.55 -22.92 16.75
N ALA A 135 -1.58 -21.73 16.15
CA ALA A 135 -0.41 -20.88 15.89
C ALA A 135 0.33 -20.51 17.19
N ALA A 136 -0.41 -20.14 18.25
CA ALA A 136 0.20 -19.85 19.55
C ALA A 136 0.84 -21.09 20.19
N LEU A 137 0.29 -22.28 19.95
CA LEU A 137 0.85 -23.55 20.41
C LEU A 137 2.09 -23.95 19.61
N SER A 138 2.02 -23.94 18.28
CA SER A 138 3.08 -24.39 17.37
C SER A 138 4.22 -23.38 17.24
N GLY A 139 3.93 -22.09 17.43
CA GLY A 139 4.85 -20.99 17.14
C GLY A 139 4.88 -20.61 15.66
N LEU A 140 4.00 -21.18 14.84
CA LEU A 140 3.91 -20.87 13.41
C LEU A 140 3.15 -19.55 13.18
N PRO A 141 3.53 -18.74 12.17
CA PRO A 141 2.74 -17.59 11.74
C PRO A 141 1.43 -18.06 11.10
N TYR A 142 0.43 -17.17 11.11
CA TYR A 142 -0.84 -17.45 10.45
C TYR A 142 -1.42 -16.23 9.73
N ALA A 143 -2.24 -16.51 8.72
CA ALA A 143 -3.06 -15.53 8.00
C ALA A 143 -4.52 -16.01 7.89
N ILE A 144 -5.41 -15.10 7.49
CA ILE A 144 -6.86 -15.35 7.43
C ILE A 144 -7.42 -14.90 6.08
N SER A 145 -8.28 -15.69 5.45
CA SER A 145 -9.19 -15.26 4.39
C SER A 145 -10.59 -15.03 4.97
N ALA A 146 -11.04 -13.79 5.01
CA ALA A 146 -12.33 -13.38 5.54
C ALA A 146 -13.33 -13.15 4.40
N HIS A 147 -14.55 -13.66 4.53
CA HIS A 147 -15.60 -13.55 3.52
C HIS A 147 -16.82 -12.76 4.06
N ALA A 148 -17.72 -12.33 3.16
CA ALA A 148 -18.80 -11.41 3.55
C ALA A 148 -19.62 -11.93 4.73
N LYS A 149 -20.01 -13.21 4.69
CA LYS A 149 -20.82 -13.83 5.75
C LYS A 149 -20.15 -13.75 7.13
N ASP A 150 -18.92 -14.22 7.25
CA ASP A 150 -18.18 -14.28 8.51
C ASP A 150 -17.72 -12.90 9.01
N ILE A 151 -17.52 -11.94 8.11
CA ILE A 151 -17.25 -10.55 8.48
C ILE A 151 -18.44 -9.92 9.19
N TYR A 152 -19.66 -10.09 8.66
CA TYR A 152 -20.84 -9.42 9.22
C TYR A 152 -21.54 -10.21 10.34
N LEU A 153 -21.35 -11.54 10.40
CA LEU A 153 -21.96 -12.38 11.44
C LEU A 153 -21.05 -12.66 12.65
N THR A 154 -19.77 -12.29 12.59
CA THR A 154 -18.85 -12.44 13.73
C THR A 154 -18.83 -11.15 14.56
N PRO A 155 -18.94 -11.22 15.91
CA PRO A 155 -18.88 -10.01 16.74
C PRO A 155 -17.61 -9.17 16.51
N PRO A 156 -17.72 -7.84 16.38
CA PRO A 156 -16.58 -6.96 16.06
C PRO A 156 -15.37 -7.12 17.00
N ALA A 157 -15.62 -7.38 18.28
CA ALA A 157 -14.55 -7.61 19.25
C ALA A 157 -13.75 -8.90 18.97
N GLN A 158 -14.38 -9.96 18.45
CA GLN A 158 -13.70 -11.20 18.06
C GLN A 158 -12.88 -10.98 16.78
N LEU A 159 -13.45 -10.29 15.79
CA LEU A 159 -12.73 -9.91 14.56
C LEU A 159 -11.43 -9.18 14.90
N ARG A 160 -11.50 -8.09 15.68
CA ARG A 160 -10.29 -7.32 16.06
C ARG A 160 -9.21 -8.16 16.72
N ARG A 161 -9.58 -9.12 17.58
CA ARG A 161 -8.60 -10.02 18.23
C ARG A 161 -7.92 -10.94 17.23
N ARG A 162 -8.70 -11.54 16.33
CA ARG A 162 -8.19 -12.49 15.33
C ARG A 162 -7.33 -11.79 14.27
N MET A 163 -7.72 -10.60 13.85
CA MET A 163 -7.00 -9.80 12.86
C MET A 163 -5.68 -9.25 13.39
N ARG A 164 -5.65 -8.77 14.65
CA ARG A 164 -4.46 -8.16 15.26
C ARG A 164 -3.27 -9.11 15.36
N ASP A 165 -3.54 -10.39 15.62
CA ASP A 165 -2.51 -11.40 15.81
C ASP A 165 -2.11 -12.09 14.49
N ALA A 166 -2.90 -11.91 13.42
CA ALA A 166 -2.63 -12.47 12.10
C ALA A 166 -1.55 -11.64 11.38
N ARG A 167 -0.72 -12.30 10.56
CA ARG A 167 0.29 -11.61 9.74
C ARG A 167 -0.34 -10.76 8.64
N PHE A 168 -1.44 -11.23 8.08
CA PHE A 168 -2.33 -10.46 7.23
C PHE A 168 -3.71 -11.11 7.21
N VAL A 169 -4.69 -10.34 6.76
CA VAL A 169 -6.07 -10.77 6.53
C VAL A 169 -6.43 -10.42 5.09
N THR A 170 -6.88 -11.40 4.31
CA THR A 170 -7.40 -11.20 2.95
C THR A 170 -8.91 -11.12 2.97
N THR A 171 -9.50 -10.38 2.05
CA THR A 171 -10.93 -10.46 1.76
C THR A 171 -11.20 -10.20 0.29
N CYS A 172 -12.34 -10.71 -0.19
CA CYS A 172 -12.63 -10.80 -1.62
C CYS A 172 -13.20 -9.54 -2.25
N THR A 173 -13.39 -8.45 -1.52
CA THR A 173 -13.91 -7.18 -2.06
C THR A 173 -13.24 -5.99 -1.38
N GLU A 174 -13.12 -4.86 -2.08
CA GLU A 174 -12.60 -3.61 -1.50
C GLU A 174 -13.55 -3.04 -0.45
N PHE A 175 -14.86 -3.19 -0.64
CA PHE A 175 -15.88 -2.83 0.35
C PHE A 175 -15.62 -3.51 1.71
N ASN A 176 -15.38 -4.82 1.69
CA ASN A 176 -15.07 -5.60 2.89
C ASN A 176 -13.68 -5.23 3.44
N ALA A 177 -12.70 -4.98 2.57
CA ALA A 177 -11.36 -4.58 2.99
C ALA A 177 -11.41 -3.24 3.74
N GLY A 178 -12.13 -2.25 3.21
CA GLY A 178 -12.39 -0.96 3.85
C GLY A 178 -13.07 -1.12 5.21
N HIS A 179 -14.13 -1.94 5.29
CA HIS A 179 -14.81 -2.23 6.56
C HIS A 179 -13.86 -2.84 7.60
N LEU A 180 -13.05 -3.83 7.21
CA LEU A 180 -12.08 -4.47 8.11
C LEU A 180 -10.95 -3.51 8.54
N ARG A 181 -10.43 -2.67 7.63
CA ARG A 181 -9.42 -1.63 7.96
C ARG A 181 -9.97 -0.60 8.94
N ALA A 182 -11.22 -0.17 8.77
CA ALA A 182 -11.89 0.72 9.72
C ALA A 182 -12.08 0.05 11.09
N LEU A 183 -12.44 -1.24 11.10
CA LEU A 183 -12.66 -1.99 12.33
C LEU A 183 -11.37 -2.26 13.11
N CYS A 184 -10.26 -2.52 12.42
CA CYS A 184 -8.96 -2.80 13.00
C CYS A 184 -7.82 -2.14 12.19
N PRO A 185 -7.53 -0.84 12.42
CA PRO A 185 -6.49 -0.12 11.69
C PRO A 185 -5.07 -0.69 11.89
N GLU A 186 -4.88 -1.42 12.98
CA GLU A 186 -3.62 -2.08 13.34
C GLU A 186 -3.40 -3.40 12.56
N ALA A 187 -4.40 -3.92 11.84
CA ALA A 187 -4.29 -5.17 11.10
C ALA A 187 -3.94 -4.92 9.64
N ARG A 188 -3.06 -5.75 9.08
CA ARG A 188 -2.73 -5.71 7.65
C ARG A 188 -3.86 -6.39 6.85
N VAL A 189 -4.73 -5.59 6.25
CA VAL A 189 -5.87 -6.09 5.44
C VAL A 189 -5.59 -5.89 3.95
N LEU A 190 -5.62 -6.99 3.20
CA LEU A 190 -5.35 -7.04 1.77
C LEU A 190 -6.64 -7.42 1.02
N ARG A 191 -6.88 -6.75 -0.10
CA ARG A 191 -7.95 -7.12 -1.01
C ARG A 191 -7.41 -8.18 -1.99
N THR A 192 -8.06 -9.33 -2.05
CA THR A 192 -7.75 -10.42 -2.99
C THR A 192 -9.05 -10.90 -3.61
N TYR A 193 -9.37 -10.46 -4.83
CA TYR A 193 -10.55 -11.00 -5.53
C TYR A 193 -10.35 -12.51 -5.75
N HIS A 194 -11.38 -13.32 -5.56
CA HIS A 194 -11.30 -14.75 -5.92
C HIS A 194 -10.95 -14.92 -7.41
N GLY A 195 -11.52 -14.03 -8.23
CA GLY A 195 -11.45 -14.08 -9.68
C GLY A 195 -12.19 -15.28 -10.27
N ILE A 196 -12.36 -15.26 -11.59
CA ILE A 196 -12.88 -16.38 -12.36
C ILE A 196 -11.89 -16.76 -13.47
N ASP A 197 -12.05 -17.97 -14.00
CA ASP A 197 -11.22 -18.52 -15.06
C ASP A 197 -11.83 -18.19 -16.43
N PRO A 198 -11.34 -17.16 -17.14
CA PRO A 198 -12.06 -16.65 -18.30
C PRO A 198 -12.15 -17.65 -19.46
N GLN A 199 -11.20 -18.59 -19.55
CA GLN A 199 -11.19 -19.64 -20.57
C GLN A 199 -12.42 -20.55 -20.49
N ARG A 200 -13.09 -20.61 -19.33
CA ARG A 200 -14.35 -21.36 -19.15
C ARG A 200 -15.56 -20.67 -19.78
N PHE A 201 -15.43 -19.42 -20.21
CA PHE A 201 -16.53 -18.57 -20.67
C PHE A 201 -16.39 -18.16 -22.16
N ASP A 202 -15.71 -18.97 -22.96
CA ASP A 202 -15.53 -18.78 -24.41
C ASP A 202 -16.68 -19.35 -25.26
N ALA A 203 -17.81 -19.70 -24.64
CA ALA A 203 -19.01 -20.07 -25.37
C ALA A 203 -19.41 -18.90 -26.28
N LYS A 204 -19.34 -19.11 -27.61
CA LYS A 204 -19.82 -18.14 -28.58
C LYS A 204 -21.29 -17.85 -28.30
N ARG A 205 -21.63 -16.57 -28.14
CA ARG A 205 -23.02 -16.13 -28.02
C ARG A 205 -23.78 -16.72 -29.23
N PRO A 206 -24.86 -17.50 -29.01
CA PRO A 206 -25.68 -17.96 -30.12
C PRO A 206 -26.11 -16.73 -30.94
N VAL A 207 -26.04 -16.80 -32.26
CA VAL A 207 -26.59 -15.74 -33.11
C VAL A 207 -28.08 -15.68 -32.81
N SER A 208 -28.51 -14.63 -32.12
CA SER A 208 -29.94 -14.42 -31.83
C SER A 208 -30.64 -14.24 -33.17
N THR A 209 -31.56 -15.15 -33.49
CA THR A 209 -32.57 -14.87 -34.49
C THR A 209 -33.49 -13.78 -33.93
N THR A 210 -33.91 -12.84 -34.77
CA THR A 210 -34.74 -11.68 -34.40
C THR A 210 -36.12 -12.05 -33.86
N ASP A 211 -36.52 -13.32 -33.97
CA ASP A 211 -37.86 -13.82 -33.62
C ASP A 211 -37.97 -14.51 -32.25
N SER A 212 -36.90 -14.57 -31.45
CA SER A 212 -36.95 -15.28 -30.15
C SER A 212 -37.33 -14.36 -28.98
N ILE A 213 -38.27 -14.80 -28.12
CA ILE A 213 -38.66 -14.07 -26.90
C ILE A 213 -37.43 -13.96 -25.97
N PRO A 214 -37.03 -12.75 -25.55
CA PRO A 214 -35.77 -12.55 -24.84
C PRO A 214 -35.79 -13.19 -23.45
N LEU A 215 -34.65 -13.76 -23.07
CA LEU A 215 -34.48 -14.48 -21.80
C LEU A 215 -33.81 -13.59 -20.74
N ILE A 216 -34.50 -13.40 -19.61
CA ILE A 216 -33.96 -12.91 -18.34
C ILE A 216 -33.48 -14.13 -17.55
N LEU A 217 -32.20 -14.18 -17.20
CA LEU A 217 -31.64 -15.27 -16.42
C LEU A 217 -31.27 -14.80 -15.01
N SER A 218 -31.54 -15.63 -14.00
CA SER A 218 -31.00 -15.46 -12.66
C SER A 218 -30.49 -16.78 -12.10
N VAL A 219 -29.38 -16.75 -11.37
CA VAL A 219 -28.72 -17.97 -10.85
C VAL A 219 -28.28 -17.75 -9.40
N GLY A 220 -28.63 -18.66 -8.50
CA GLY A 220 -28.16 -18.63 -7.12
C GLY A 220 -28.97 -19.50 -6.16
N ARG A 221 -28.50 -19.69 -4.92
CA ARG A 221 -29.31 -20.38 -3.90
C ARG A 221 -30.55 -19.57 -3.57
N LEU A 222 -31.71 -20.21 -3.50
CA LEU A 222 -33.00 -19.57 -3.19
C LEU A 222 -33.06 -19.21 -1.69
N ARG A 223 -32.42 -18.09 -1.36
CA ARG A 223 -32.32 -17.49 -0.01
C ARG A 223 -32.76 -16.04 -0.12
N ALA A 224 -33.35 -15.49 0.95
CA ALA A 224 -33.86 -14.12 1.01
C ALA A 224 -32.86 -13.07 0.49
N LYS A 225 -31.58 -13.15 0.89
CA LYS A 225 -30.54 -12.21 0.41
C LYS A 225 -30.32 -12.14 -1.10
N LYS A 226 -30.81 -13.10 -1.89
CA LYS A 226 -30.70 -13.08 -3.36
C LYS A 226 -31.79 -12.24 -4.04
N GLY A 227 -32.88 -11.93 -3.33
CA GLY A 227 -33.96 -11.06 -3.80
C GLY A 227 -34.77 -11.59 -4.98
N PHE A 228 -34.87 -12.92 -5.16
CA PHE A 228 -35.65 -13.50 -6.26
C PHE A 228 -37.13 -13.09 -6.24
N ASP A 229 -37.69 -12.81 -5.07
CA ASP A 229 -39.01 -12.24 -4.88
C ASP A 229 -39.15 -10.84 -5.52
N THR A 230 -38.13 -9.98 -5.39
CA THR A 230 -38.07 -8.68 -6.08
C THR A 230 -37.94 -8.85 -7.59
N LEU A 231 -37.17 -9.84 -8.06
CA LEU A 231 -37.09 -10.15 -9.49
C LEU A 231 -38.45 -10.59 -10.06
N ILE A 232 -39.18 -11.46 -9.34
CA ILE A 232 -40.53 -11.90 -9.75
C ILE A 232 -41.49 -10.70 -9.76
N ALA A 233 -41.43 -9.82 -8.76
CA ALA A 233 -42.23 -8.60 -8.72
C ALA A 233 -41.91 -7.65 -9.91
N ALA A 234 -40.63 -7.54 -10.30
CA ALA A 234 -40.23 -6.77 -11.48
C ALA A 234 -40.76 -7.41 -12.78
N CYS A 235 -40.75 -8.75 -12.88
CA CYS A 235 -41.35 -9.48 -14.00
C CYS A 235 -42.85 -9.21 -14.13
N ALA A 236 -43.59 -9.10 -13.02
CA ALA A 236 -45.00 -8.72 -13.04
C ALA A 236 -45.20 -7.33 -13.68
N GLN A 237 -44.33 -6.37 -13.36
CA GLN A 237 -44.38 -5.05 -13.97
C GLN A 237 -44.05 -5.04 -15.46
N LEU A 238 -43.06 -5.84 -15.89
CA LEU A 238 -42.78 -6.03 -17.32
C LEU A 238 -43.99 -6.61 -18.05
N ALA A 239 -44.67 -7.59 -17.45
CA ALA A 239 -45.87 -8.21 -18.02
C ALA A 239 -47.02 -7.21 -18.15
N MET A 240 -47.26 -6.39 -17.12
CA MET A 240 -48.27 -5.31 -17.17
C MET A 240 -47.98 -4.27 -18.25
N ARG A 241 -46.70 -3.98 -18.52
CA ARG A 241 -46.27 -3.05 -19.58
C ARG A 241 -46.28 -3.66 -20.98
N GLY A 242 -46.70 -4.91 -21.13
CA GLY A 242 -46.72 -5.61 -22.43
C GLY A 242 -45.34 -5.98 -22.98
N VAL A 243 -44.29 -5.97 -22.16
CA VAL A 243 -42.93 -6.31 -22.61
C VAL A 243 -42.84 -7.83 -22.84
N PRO A 244 -42.37 -8.32 -24.00
CA PRO A 244 -42.14 -9.74 -24.23
C PRO A 244 -40.87 -10.20 -23.49
N PHE A 245 -40.98 -11.25 -22.67
CA PHE A 245 -39.84 -11.86 -21.99
C PHE A 245 -40.16 -13.29 -21.52
N ARG A 246 -39.10 -14.08 -21.29
CA ARG A 246 -39.10 -15.27 -20.43
C ARG A 246 -38.10 -15.05 -19.30
N CYS A 247 -38.38 -15.56 -18.12
CA CYS A 247 -37.51 -15.47 -16.96
C CYS A 247 -37.23 -16.87 -16.41
N GLU A 248 -35.95 -17.22 -16.31
CA GLU A 248 -35.51 -18.49 -15.73
C GLU A 248 -34.67 -18.23 -14.48
N ILE A 249 -35.06 -18.87 -13.38
CA ILE A 249 -34.33 -18.81 -12.11
C ILE A 249 -33.75 -20.19 -11.82
N ILE A 250 -32.43 -20.30 -11.82
CA ILE A 250 -31.69 -21.54 -11.55
C ILE A 250 -31.19 -21.54 -10.11
N GLY A 251 -31.54 -22.58 -9.36
CA GLY A 251 -31.13 -22.72 -7.98
C GLY A 251 -32.09 -23.56 -7.15
N TYR A 252 -31.72 -23.76 -5.89
CA TYR A 252 -32.56 -24.42 -4.88
C TYR A 252 -32.30 -23.78 -3.52
N GLY A 253 -33.25 -23.88 -2.60
CA GLY A 253 -33.15 -23.30 -1.26
C GLY A 253 -34.49 -23.21 -0.53
N PRO A 254 -34.49 -22.74 0.72
CA PRO A 254 -35.71 -22.66 1.53
C PRO A 254 -36.83 -21.79 0.93
N GLU A 255 -36.48 -20.80 0.09
CA GLU A 255 -37.46 -19.86 -0.48
C GLU A 255 -38.26 -20.45 -1.64
N GLU A 256 -37.95 -21.67 -2.09
CA GLU A 256 -38.52 -22.26 -3.31
C GLU A 256 -40.06 -22.27 -3.31
N ALA A 257 -40.68 -22.73 -2.22
CA ALA A 257 -42.14 -22.78 -2.10
C ALA A 257 -42.77 -21.38 -2.11
N ALA A 258 -42.17 -20.41 -1.41
CA ALA A 258 -42.65 -19.04 -1.35
C ALA A 258 -42.56 -18.34 -2.73
N LEU A 259 -41.45 -18.57 -3.46
CA LEU A 259 -41.26 -18.04 -4.81
C LEU A 259 -42.26 -18.65 -5.80
N GLN A 260 -42.52 -19.96 -5.72
CA GLN A 260 -43.51 -20.63 -6.57
C GLN A 260 -44.92 -20.09 -6.33
N GLN A 261 -45.30 -19.88 -5.05
CA GLN A 261 -46.59 -19.28 -4.69
C GLN A 261 -46.70 -17.83 -5.22
N GLN A 262 -45.62 -17.05 -5.14
CA GLN A 262 -45.60 -15.69 -5.67
C GLN A 262 -45.79 -15.65 -7.19
N ILE A 263 -45.14 -16.56 -7.94
CA ILE A 263 -45.32 -16.69 -9.39
C ILE A 263 -46.78 -17.00 -9.74
N GLY A 264 -47.41 -17.94 -9.02
CA GLY A 264 -48.82 -18.29 -9.21
C GLY A 264 -49.76 -17.12 -8.92
N ARG A 265 -49.59 -16.45 -7.78
CA ARG A 265 -50.40 -15.29 -7.36
C ARG A 265 -50.32 -14.12 -8.35
N LEU A 266 -49.17 -13.92 -8.99
CA LEU A 266 -48.96 -12.84 -9.95
C LEU A 266 -49.31 -13.24 -11.40
N GLY A 267 -49.82 -14.46 -11.63
CA GLY A 267 -50.20 -14.92 -12.97
C GLY A 267 -49.01 -15.10 -13.92
N LEU A 268 -47.83 -15.37 -13.40
CA LEU A 268 -46.57 -15.38 -14.17
C LEU A 268 -46.11 -16.78 -14.61
N ALA A 269 -46.92 -17.83 -14.38
CA ALA A 269 -46.52 -19.22 -14.61
C ALA A 269 -46.09 -19.54 -16.06
N SER A 270 -46.62 -18.83 -17.06
CA SER A 270 -46.23 -18.98 -18.47
C SER A 270 -44.95 -18.22 -18.85
N ARG A 271 -44.42 -17.37 -17.96
CA ARG A 271 -43.29 -16.46 -18.22
C ARG A 271 -42.11 -16.67 -17.29
N VAL A 272 -42.32 -17.12 -16.06
CA VAL A 272 -41.28 -17.28 -15.03
C VAL A 272 -41.20 -18.76 -14.62
N THR A 273 -40.00 -19.34 -14.69
CA THR A 273 -39.78 -20.76 -14.36
C THR A 273 -38.65 -20.92 -13.34
N LEU A 274 -38.91 -21.67 -12.27
CA LEU A 274 -37.87 -22.17 -11.35
C LEU A 274 -37.33 -23.49 -11.90
N LEU A 275 -36.06 -23.52 -12.33
CA LEU A 275 -35.47 -24.68 -13.00
C LEU A 275 -34.83 -25.70 -12.04
N GLY A 276 -34.73 -25.38 -10.75
CA GLY A 276 -34.04 -26.23 -9.79
C GLY A 276 -32.52 -26.28 -10.00
N LYS A 277 -31.91 -27.44 -9.75
CA LYS A 277 -30.46 -27.65 -9.88
C LYS A 277 -30.07 -27.84 -11.36
N CYS A 278 -29.09 -27.07 -11.83
CA CYS A 278 -28.44 -27.30 -13.12
C CYS A 278 -26.94 -27.55 -12.94
N SER A 279 -26.34 -28.29 -13.88
CA SER A 279 -24.89 -28.39 -13.97
C SER A 279 -24.28 -27.04 -14.36
N HIS A 280 -22.99 -26.83 -14.03
CA HIS A 280 -22.31 -25.59 -14.38
C HIS A 280 -22.30 -25.34 -15.90
N ALA A 281 -22.10 -26.39 -16.71
CA ALA A 281 -22.16 -26.28 -18.17
C ALA A 281 -23.52 -25.78 -18.69
N GLN A 282 -24.63 -26.30 -18.14
CA GLN A 282 -25.98 -25.84 -18.48
C GLN A 282 -26.21 -24.39 -18.06
N VAL A 283 -25.68 -23.97 -16.90
CA VAL A 283 -25.73 -22.58 -16.46
C VAL A 283 -25.02 -21.67 -17.45
N LEU A 284 -23.80 -22.02 -17.87
CA LEU A 284 -23.03 -21.23 -18.83
C LEU A 284 -23.71 -21.13 -20.20
N GLN A 285 -24.28 -22.24 -20.70
CA GLN A 285 -25.02 -22.24 -21.96
C GLN A 285 -26.24 -21.30 -21.92
N ARG A 286 -27.04 -21.37 -20.84
CA ARG A 286 -28.19 -20.48 -20.65
C ARG A 286 -27.78 -19.03 -20.46
N MET A 287 -26.67 -18.80 -19.76
CA MET A 287 -26.12 -17.48 -19.51
C MET A 287 -25.68 -16.80 -20.80
N ALA A 288 -24.95 -17.52 -21.67
CA ALA A 288 -24.58 -17.04 -23.00
C ALA A 288 -25.79 -16.80 -23.91
N ALA A 289 -26.88 -17.55 -23.74
CA ALA A 289 -28.12 -17.37 -24.48
C ALA A 289 -29.03 -16.26 -23.91
N ALA A 290 -28.79 -15.77 -22.69
CA ALA A 290 -29.64 -14.79 -22.04
C ALA A 290 -29.52 -13.40 -22.70
N ALA A 291 -30.65 -12.71 -22.79
CA ALA A 291 -30.68 -11.31 -23.18
C ALA A 291 -30.13 -10.41 -22.06
N VAL A 292 -30.40 -10.77 -20.80
CA VAL A 292 -29.93 -10.06 -19.61
C VAL A 292 -29.83 -11.02 -18.41
N PHE A 293 -28.81 -10.84 -17.58
CA PHE A 293 -28.69 -11.50 -16.29
C PHE A 293 -29.14 -10.55 -15.17
N ALA A 294 -30.03 -11.00 -14.29
CA ALA A 294 -30.58 -10.21 -13.21
C ALA A 294 -30.29 -10.85 -11.85
N LEU A 295 -29.74 -10.09 -10.90
CA LEU A 295 -29.59 -10.57 -9.52
C LEU A 295 -29.79 -9.40 -8.53
N PRO A 296 -31.00 -9.20 -7.99
CA PRO A 296 -31.30 -8.09 -7.09
C PRO A 296 -31.00 -8.44 -5.63
N SER A 297 -29.73 -8.69 -5.30
CA SER A 297 -29.33 -9.04 -3.95
C SER A 297 -29.67 -7.96 -2.91
N ARG A 298 -29.91 -8.37 -1.66
CA ARG A 298 -30.19 -7.49 -0.51
C ARG A 298 -29.37 -7.89 0.72
N ILE A 299 -29.39 -7.06 1.74
CA ILE A 299 -28.79 -7.35 3.05
C ILE A 299 -29.91 -7.85 3.98
N GLU A 300 -29.73 -9.01 4.61
CA GLU A 300 -30.70 -9.53 5.60
C GLU A 300 -30.63 -8.76 6.92
N GLU A 301 -31.68 -8.82 7.73
CA GLU A 301 -31.77 -8.14 9.03
C GLU A 301 -30.61 -8.50 9.99
N ASN A 302 -30.17 -9.75 9.95
CA ASN A 302 -29.02 -10.23 10.73
C ASN A 302 -27.65 -9.76 10.19
N GLY A 303 -27.64 -9.01 9.09
CA GLY A 303 -26.46 -8.49 8.41
C GLY A 303 -25.85 -9.42 7.36
N ASP A 304 -26.35 -10.64 7.14
CA ASP A 304 -25.87 -11.54 6.07
C ASP A 304 -26.08 -10.88 4.70
N ARG A 305 -25.04 -10.97 3.88
CA ARG A 305 -24.97 -10.33 2.56
C ARG A 305 -23.91 -11.02 1.71
N ASP A 306 -23.97 -10.81 0.41
CA ASP A 306 -22.90 -11.23 -0.50
C ASP A 306 -21.81 -10.14 -0.60
N GLY A 307 -20.60 -10.57 -0.99
CA GLY A 307 -19.55 -9.65 -1.45
C GLY A 307 -19.84 -9.25 -2.90
N VAL A 308 -19.07 -9.82 -3.84
CA VAL A 308 -19.48 -9.92 -5.25
C VAL A 308 -19.95 -11.37 -5.48
N PRO A 309 -21.23 -11.61 -5.81
CA PRO A 309 -21.67 -12.92 -6.26
C PRO A 309 -20.87 -13.38 -7.48
N ASN A 310 -20.23 -14.55 -7.41
CA ASN A 310 -19.45 -15.07 -8.55
C ASN A 310 -20.29 -15.18 -9.83
N VAL A 311 -21.57 -15.53 -9.72
CA VAL A 311 -22.52 -15.60 -10.84
C VAL A 311 -22.67 -14.27 -11.62
N ILE A 312 -22.44 -13.12 -10.98
CA ILE A 312 -22.39 -11.82 -11.69
C ILE A 312 -21.13 -11.75 -12.56
N LEU A 313 -19.98 -12.16 -12.01
CA LEU A 313 -18.73 -12.22 -12.78
C LEU A 313 -18.83 -13.24 -13.92
N GLU A 314 -19.46 -14.38 -13.68
CA GLU A 314 -19.75 -15.41 -14.69
C GLU A 314 -20.62 -14.85 -15.84
N ALA A 315 -21.66 -14.07 -15.52
CA ALA A 315 -22.52 -13.43 -16.51
C ALA A 315 -21.77 -12.39 -17.34
N MET A 316 -21.01 -11.52 -16.67
CA MET A 316 -20.16 -10.53 -17.35
C MET A 316 -19.11 -11.20 -18.24
N ALA A 317 -18.47 -12.27 -17.77
CA ALA A 317 -17.51 -13.04 -18.56
C ALA A 317 -18.17 -13.68 -19.78
N SER A 318 -19.41 -14.17 -19.66
CA SER A 318 -20.17 -14.76 -20.76
C SER A 318 -20.64 -13.73 -21.81
N GLY A 319 -20.36 -12.44 -21.61
CA GLY A 319 -20.84 -11.39 -22.51
C GLY A 319 -22.34 -11.13 -22.37
N THR A 320 -22.90 -11.36 -21.18
CA THR A 320 -24.31 -11.12 -20.86
C THR A 320 -24.42 -9.81 -20.07
N PRO A 321 -25.25 -8.85 -20.50
CA PRO A 321 -25.42 -7.61 -19.73
C PRO A 321 -26.06 -7.92 -18.37
N VAL A 322 -25.65 -7.19 -17.34
CA VAL A 322 -26.07 -7.42 -15.96
C VAL A 322 -26.93 -6.27 -15.44
N VAL A 323 -28.04 -6.62 -14.78
CA VAL A 323 -28.83 -5.72 -13.94
C VAL A 323 -28.81 -6.25 -12.51
N SER A 324 -28.35 -5.44 -11.56
CA SER A 324 -28.19 -5.86 -10.16
C SER A 324 -28.41 -4.68 -9.20
N THR A 325 -28.10 -4.87 -7.92
CA THR A 325 -28.35 -3.89 -6.86
C THR A 325 -27.08 -3.21 -6.37
N ARG A 326 -27.21 -1.97 -5.90
CA ARG A 326 -26.10 -1.16 -5.38
C ARG A 326 -25.74 -1.51 -3.93
N ILE A 327 -25.40 -2.78 -3.67
CA ILE A 327 -25.05 -3.24 -2.32
C ILE A 327 -23.66 -3.89 -2.24
N SER A 328 -23.04 -3.81 -1.06
CA SER A 328 -21.79 -4.49 -0.74
C SER A 328 -20.70 -4.30 -1.81
N GLY A 329 -20.13 -5.39 -2.35
CA GLY A 329 -19.10 -5.34 -3.38
C GLY A 329 -19.64 -5.29 -4.81
N ILE A 330 -20.96 -5.41 -5.05
CA ILE A 330 -21.52 -5.47 -6.41
C ILE A 330 -21.09 -4.26 -7.27
N PRO A 331 -21.08 -3.01 -6.75
CA PRO A 331 -20.59 -1.84 -7.50
C PRO A 331 -19.11 -1.88 -7.89
N GLU A 332 -18.31 -2.79 -7.31
CA GLU A 332 -16.92 -2.96 -7.73
C GLU A 332 -16.79 -3.68 -9.07
N ALA A 333 -17.73 -4.58 -9.37
CA ALA A 333 -17.79 -5.33 -10.62
C ALA A 333 -18.72 -4.64 -11.63
N VAL A 334 -19.92 -4.27 -11.19
CA VAL A 334 -20.95 -3.65 -12.04
C VAL A 334 -20.95 -2.14 -11.82
N ARG A 335 -20.47 -1.37 -12.80
CA ARG A 335 -20.52 0.09 -12.80
C ARG A 335 -21.75 0.54 -13.59
N HIS A 336 -22.64 1.28 -12.93
CA HIS A 336 -23.88 1.79 -13.53
C HIS A 336 -23.58 2.53 -14.85
N ASP A 337 -24.36 2.22 -15.89
CA ASP A 337 -24.29 2.74 -17.26
C ASP A 337 -23.00 2.43 -18.04
N ALA A 338 -22.00 1.82 -17.39
CA ALA A 338 -20.74 1.47 -18.03
C ALA A 338 -20.61 -0.05 -18.28
N THR A 339 -20.90 -0.89 -17.28
CA THR A 339 -20.72 -2.35 -17.36
C THR A 339 -21.95 -3.15 -16.94
N GLY A 340 -23.02 -2.44 -16.58
CA GLY A 340 -24.34 -2.97 -16.24
C GLY A 340 -25.21 -1.88 -15.62
N LEU A 341 -26.44 -2.21 -15.24
CA LEU A 341 -27.33 -1.28 -14.55
C LEU A 341 -27.46 -1.65 -13.07
N LEU A 342 -27.46 -0.63 -12.20
CA LEU A 342 -27.61 -0.79 -10.77
C LEU A 342 -28.86 -0.06 -10.27
N VAL A 343 -29.66 -0.77 -9.48
CA VAL A 343 -30.83 -0.22 -8.78
C VAL A 343 -30.66 -0.33 -7.27
N GLU A 344 -31.51 0.35 -6.50
CA GLU A 344 -31.54 0.16 -5.06
C GLU A 344 -32.17 -1.22 -4.71
N PRO A 345 -31.75 -1.87 -3.62
CA PRO A 345 -32.35 -3.13 -3.19
C PRO A 345 -33.85 -2.96 -2.91
N ASP A 346 -34.62 -4.02 -3.14
CA ASP A 346 -36.07 -4.08 -2.92
C ASP A 346 -36.93 -3.14 -3.80
N ASP A 347 -36.33 -2.44 -4.76
CA ASP A 347 -37.01 -1.59 -5.73
C ASP A 347 -37.40 -2.36 -7.01
N ALA A 348 -38.50 -3.11 -6.94
CA ALA A 348 -39.04 -3.82 -8.10
C ALA A 348 -39.37 -2.89 -9.29
N PRO A 349 -39.95 -1.69 -9.11
CA PRO A 349 -40.17 -0.75 -10.20
C PRO A 349 -38.92 -0.31 -10.96
N ALA A 350 -37.86 0.08 -10.25
CA ALA A 350 -36.59 0.46 -10.87
C ALA A 350 -35.92 -0.74 -11.54
N LEU A 351 -35.99 -1.92 -10.93
CA LEU A 351 -35.48 -3.16 -11.53
C LEU A 351 -36.19 -3.47 -12.85
N ALA A 352 -37.53 -3.38 -12.88
CA ALA A 352 -38.32 -3.59 -14.08
C ALA A 352 -37.97 -2.58 -15.19
N LYS A 353 -37.81 -1.30 -14.83
CA LYS A 353 -37.39 -0.25 -15.76
C LYS A 353 -36.01 -0.55 -16.37
N SER A 354 -35.04 -0.95 -15.54
CA SER A 354 -33.68 -1.27 -16.00
C SER A 354 -33.65 -2.52 -16.89
N LEU A 355 -34.42 -3.55 -16.54
CA LEU A 355 -34.59 -4.73 -17.40
C LEU A 355 -35.21 -4.36 -18.75
N GLN A 356 -36.27 -3.54 -18.74
CA GLN A 356 -36.93 -3.07 -19.97
C GLN A 356 -35.96 -2.29 -20.87
N GLN A 357 -35.11 -1.42 -20.30
CA GLN A 357 -34.11 -0.67 -21.06
C GLN A 357 -33.14 -1.61 -21.78
N VAL A 358 -32.59 -2.61 -21.09
CA VAL A 358 -31.67 -3.58 -21.70
C VAL A 358 -32.36 -4.46 -22.75
N LEU A 359 -33.62 -4.82 -22.52
CA LEU A 359 -34.40 -5.63 -23.48
C LEU A 359 -34.82 -4.85 -24.74
N ALA A 360 -35.04 -3.54 -24.62
CA ALA A 360 -35.51 -2.69 -25.72
C ALA A 360 -34.38 -2.10 -26.57
N ASP A 361 -33.17 -1.96 -26.02
CA ASP A 361 -32.02 -1.35 -26.70
C ASP A 361 -30.86 -2.36 -26.87
N PRO A 362 -30.75 -3.00 -28.05
CA PRO A 362 -29.66 -3.94 -28.35
C PRO A 362 -28.27 -3.29 -28.33
N ALA A 363 -28.16 -1.99 -28.63
CA ALA A 363 -26.88 -1.28 -28.62
C ALA A 363 -26.39 -1.07 -27.19
N LEU A 364 -27.28 -0.64 -26.29
CA LEU A 364 -27.01 -0.57 -24.85
C LEU A 364 -26.64 -1.95 -24.29
N ALA A 365 -27.43 -2.99 -24.61
CA ALA A 365 -27.17 -4.36 -24.16
C ALA A 365 -25.78 -4.85 -24.57
N ARG A 366 -25.37 -4.57 -25.82
CA ARG A 366 -24.04 -4.91 -26.34
C ARG A 366 -22.94 -4.12 -25.64
N HIS A 367 -23.13 -2.80 -25.49
CA HIS A 367 -22.17 -1.93 -24.79
C HIS A 367 -21.90 -2.42 -23.35
N LEU A 368 -22.95 -2.70 -22.58
CA LEU A 368 -22.82 -3.17 -21.20
C LEU A 368 -22.15 -4.56 -21.12
N ALA A 369 -22.49 -5.46 -22.06
CA ALA A 369 -21.90 -6.79 -22.15
C ALA A 369 -20.40 -6.75 -22.47
N ASP A 370 -20.00 -6.00 -23.50
CA ASP A 370 -18.61 -5.92 -23.96
C ASP A 370 -17.72 -5.29 -22.89
N ASN A 371 -18.17 -4.18 -22.29
CA ASN A 371 -17.47 -3.53 -21.18
C ASN A 371 -17.43 -4.40 -19.93
N GLY A 372 -18.50 -5.15 -19.65
CA GLY A 372 -18.56 -6.12 -18.56
C GLY A 372 -17.52 -7.22 -18.73
N ARG A 373 -17.46 -7.85 -19.92
CA ARG A 373 -16.48 -8.88 -20.24
C ARG A 373 -15.05 -8.33 -20.15
N ALA A 374 -14.79 -7.16 -20.73
CA ALA A 374 -13.49 -6.50 -20.64
C ALA A 374 -13.06 -6.22 -19.18
N THR A 375 -14.00 -5.78 -18.33
CA THR A 375 -13.76 -5.55 -16.90
C THR A 375 -13.35 -6.83 -16.17
N VAL A 376 -14.03 -7.94 -16.44
CA VAL A 376 -13.69 -9.24 -15.82
C VAL A 376 -12.31 -9.72 -16.26
N LEU A 377 -12.01 -9.70 -17.57
CA LEU A 377 -10.71 -10.09 -18.12
C LEU A 377 -9.55 -9.22 -17.60
N GLY A 378 -9.82 -7.92 -17.43
CA GLY A 378 -8.86 -6.95 -16.92
C GLY A 378 -8.59 -7.12 -15.43
N ARG A 379 -9.65 -7.17 -14.61
CA ARG A 379 -9.57 -6.96 -13.15
C ARG A 379 -9.96 -8.18 -12.30
N PHE A 380 -10.79 -9.09 -12.80
CA PHE A 380 -11.31 -10.23 -12.06
C PHE A 380 -10.85 -11.59 -12.61
N SER A 381 -9.77 -11.63 -13.39
CA SER A 381 -9.12 -12.89 -13.77
C SER A 381 -8.49 -13.58 -12.55
N ARG A 382 -8.74 -14.88 -12.39
CA ARG A 382 -8.13 -15.71 -11.32
C ARG A 382 -6.60 -15.69 -11.40
N GLU A 383 -6.03 -15.83 -12.59
CA GLU A 383 -4.58 -15.86 -12.79
C GLU A 383 -3.91 -14.58 -12.31
N LYS A 384 -4.51 -13.42 -12.57
CA LYS A 384 -3.98 -12.13 -12.12
C LYS A 384 -4.13 -11.95 -10.61
N ASN A 385 -5.28 -12.33 -10.06
CA ASN A 385 -5.62 -12.06 -8.65
C ASN A 385 -4.99 -13.05 -7.66
N ILE A 386 -4.59 -14.24 -8.09
CA ILE A 386 -3.93 -15.21 -7.22
C ILE A 386 -2.47 -14.82 -6.91
N LEU A 387 -1.79 -14.11 -7.81
CA LEU A 387 -0.37 -13.77 -7.67
C LEU A 387 -0.05 -12.93 -6.42
N PRO A 388 -0.81 -11.85 -6.09
CA PRO A 388 -0.61 -11.13 -4.84
C PRO A 388 -0.78 -12.01 -3.61
N LEU A 389 -1.80 -12.90 -3.58
CA LEU A 389 -2.01 -13.81 -2.47
C LEU A 389 -0.85 -14.81 -2.33
N ALA A 390 -0.44 -15.43 -3.43
CA ALA A 390 0.67 -16.36 -3.47
C ALA A 390 1.97 -15.72 -2.96
N SER A 391 2.24 -14.48 -3.36
CA SER A 391 3.39 -13.70 -2.87
C SER A 391 3.35 -13.50 -1.35
N GLN A 392 2.19 -13.17 -0.78
CA GLN A 392 2.04 -13.00 0.67
C GLN A 392 2.14 -14.31 1.43
N LEU A 393 1.56 -15.38 0.89
CA LEU A 393 1.62 -16.72 1.48
C LEU A 393 3.05 -17.29 1.44
N ARG A 394 3.81 -17.06 0.37
CA ARG A 394 5.24 -17.39 0.30
C ARG A 394 6.06 -16.64 1.35
N ARG A 395 5.77 -15.36 1.57
CA ARG A 395 6.40 -14.59 2.67
C ARG A 395 5.99 -15.09 4.05
N LEU A 396 4.78 -15.63 4.18
CA LEU A 396 4.28 -16.18 5.44
C LEU A 396 5.08 -17.42 5.87
N THR A 397 5.52 -18.23 4.90
CA THR A 397 6.30 -19.45 5.13
C THR A 397 7.79 -19.20 5.31
N ASP A 398 8.29 -18.03 4.94
CA ASP A 398 9.70 -17.67 5.13
C ASP A 398 10.00 -17.53 6.63
N ALA A 399 11.18 -17.98 7.05
CA ALA A 399 11.69 -17.61 8.38
C ALA A 399 11.58 -16.08 8.48
N ALA A 400 10.91 -15.59 9.53
CA ALA A 400 10.51 -14.18 9.62
C ALA A 400 11.67 -13.31 9.13
N PRO A 401 11.51 -12.61 7.99
CA PRO A 401 12.62 -11.90 7.38
C PRO A 401 13.20 -10.96 8.42
N GLN A 402 14.52 -10.74 8.38
CA GLN A 402 15.11 -9.73 9.26
C GLN A 402 14.45 -8.39 8.92
N GLU A 403 13.50 -7.98 9.76
CA GLU A 403 12.72 -6.77 9.56
C GLU A 403 13.54 -5.59 10.08
N ILE A 404 13.53 -4.49 9.33
CA ILE A 404 14.03 -3.20 9.82
C ILE A 404 12.83 -2.39 10.31
N ALA A 405 12.85 -1.99 11.58
CA ALA A 405 11.87 -1.02 12.07
C ALA A 405 12.32 0.38 11.63
N TYR A 406 11.52 0.99 10.77
CA TYR A 406 11.81 2.26 10.11
C TYR A 406 10.97 3.37 10.77
N ILE A 407 11.60 4.30 11.48
CA ILE A 407 10.93 5.32 12.29
C ILE A 407 10.97 6.67 11.58
N VAL A 408 9.79 7.19 11.27
CA VAL A 408 9.59 8.44 10.52
C VAL A 408 8.67 9.40 11.27
N LYS A 409 8.89 10.70 11.10
CA LYS A 409 8.10 11.73 11.82
C LYS A 409 6.67 11.83 11.31
N GLY A 410 6.46 11.77 10.00
CA GLY A 410 5.14 11.74 9.38
C GLY A 410 5.23 11.04 8.03
N PHE A 411 4.28 10.16 7.73
CA PHE A 411 4.32 9.35 6.51
C PHE A 411 2.91 8.88 6.09
N PRO A 412 2.58 8.88 4.78
CA PRO A 412 3.33 9.49 3.67
C PRO A 412 3.16 11.03 3.64
N ARG A 413 4.07 11.75 2.97
CA ARG A 413 4.06 13.22 2.80
C ARG A 413 4.52 13.60 1.40
N LEU A 414 3.82 14.52 0.74
CA LEU A 414 4.19 14.95 -0.63
C LEU A 414 5.56 15.65 -0.66
N SER A 415 5.85 16.44 0.37
CA SER A 415 7.12 17.16 0.54
C SER A 415 8.31 16.26 0.87
N GLU A 416 8.08 14.98 1.20
CA GLU A 416 9.11 14.01 1.61
C GLU A 416 9.05 12.76 0.72
N SER A 417 8.73 12.92 -0.57
CA SER A 417 8.56 11.83 -1.55
C SER A 417 9.79 10.95 -1.72
N PHE A 418 10.99 11.48 -1.47
CA PHE A 418 12.24 10.74 -1.48
C PHE A 418 12.25 9.60 -0.44
N ILE A 419 11.63 9.78 0.74
CA ILE A 419 11.52 8.73 1.77
C ILE A 419 10.64 7.59 1.26
N THR A 420 9.52 7.95 0.63
CA THR A 420 8.61 6.97 0.02
C THR A 420 9.31 6.17 -1.07
N ASN A 421 10.05 6.84 -1.95
CA ASN A 421 10.80 6.17 -3.02
C ASN A 421 11.89 5.25 -2.47
N GLU A 422 12.65 5.68 -1.46
CA GLU A 422 13.66 4.85 -0.80
C GLU A 422 13.04 3.58 -0.19
N ILE A 423 11.93 3.71 0.53
CA ILE A 423 11.21 2.60 1.14
C ILE A 423 10.70 1.60 0.09
N LEU A 424 10.04 2.10 -0.96
CA LEU A 424 9.54 1.25 -2.05
C LEU A 424 10.69 0.52 -2.76
N GLN A 425 11.83 1.19 -2.95
CA GLN A 425 13.00 0.60 -3.57
C GLN A 425 13.64 -0.47 -2.67
N LEU A 426 13.77 -0.23 -1.36
CA LEU A 426 14.25 -1.23 -0.40
C LEU A 426 13.37 -2.49 -0.41
N GLU A 427 12.04 -2.32 -0.46
CA GLU A 427 11.09 -3.44 -0.56
C GLU A 427 11.21 -4.21 -1.87
N SER A 428 11.35 -3.50 -3.00
CA SER A 428 11.57 -4.13 -4.30
C SER A 428 12.84 -4.99 -4.33
N GLN A 429 13.84 -4.61 -3.51
CA GLN A 429 15.10 -5.32 -3.32
C GLN A 429 15.02 -6.42 -2.25
N GLY A 430 13.82 -6.77 -1.79
CA GLY A 430 13.57 -7.87 -0.86
C GLY A 430 13.72 -7.55 0.62
N MET A 431 13.96 -6.28 0.99
CA MET A 431 14.08 -5.89 2.39
C MET A 431 12.70 -5.80 3.05
N ALA A 432 12.52 -6.51 4.17
CA ALA A 432 11.28 -6.43 4.93
C ALA A 432 11.32 -5.21 5.87
N LEU A 433 10.40 -4.27 5.66
CA LEU A 433 10.31 -3.06 6.46
C LEU A 433 9.04 -3.04 7.33
N ARG A 434 9.16 -2.38 8.48
CA ARG A 434 8.03 -2.04 9.36
C ARG A 434 8.12 -0.56 9.71
N ILE A 435 7.17 0.22 9.23
CA ILE A 435 7.22 1.67 9.32
C ILE A 435 6.45 2.14 10.55
N TYR A 436 7.08 2.95 11.40
CA TYR A 436 6.46 3.60 12.54
C TYR A 436 6.40 5.10 12.28
N THR A 437 5.18 5.66 12.18
CA THR A 437 5.00 7.09 11.97
C THR A 437 4.52 7.81 13.23
N LEU A 438 5.22 8.88 13.61
CA LEU A 438 4.94 9.66 14.83
C LEU A 438 3.75 10.63 14.68
N LYS A 439 3.41 11.01 13.46
CA LYS A 439 2.27 11.85 13.07
C LYS A 439 1.53 11.21 11.90
N GLY A 440 0.27 11.58 11.70
CA GLY A 440 -0.48 11.18 10.51
C GLY A 440 0.18 11.69 9.22
N GLY A 441 0.03 10.94 8.13
CA GLY A 441 0.42 11.35 6.78
C GLY A 441 -0.61 12.26 6.12
N GLU A 442 -0.26 12.81 4.96
CA GLU A 442 -1.12 13.65 4.14
C GLU A 442 -2.06 12.79 3.28
N GLN A 443 -3.33 13.18 3.22
CA GLN A 443 -4.36 12.43 2.48
C GLN A 443 -4.06 12.37 0.98
N ALA A 444 -3.48 13.45 0.43
CA ALA A 444 -3.06 13.54 -0.96
C ALA A 444 -1.86 12.64 -1.33
N ALA A 445 -1.08 12.18 -0.34
CA ALA A 445 0.06 11.28 -0.54
C ALA A 445 -0.29 9.79 -0.33
N MET A 446 -1.58 9.48 -0.08
CA MET A 446 -2.00 8.18 0.41
C MET A 446 -2.03 7.09 -0.66
N SER A 447 -2.12 7.44 -1.95
CA SER A 447 -2.00 6.51 -3.08
C SER A 447 -0.64 5.79 -3.12
N ALA A 448 0.41 6.40 -2.57
CA ALA A 448 1.71 5.75 -2.47
C ALA A 448 1.71 4.54 -1.51
N LEU A 449 0.73 4.45 -0.60
CA LEU A 449 0.57 3.27 0.27
C LEU A 449 0.01 2.06 -0.48
N ASP A 450 -0.64 2.24 -1.63
CA ASP A 450 -1.26 1.13 -2.37
C ASP A 450 -0.20 0.17 -2.93
N SER A 451 1.00 0.68 -3.21
CA SER A 451 2.15 -0.08 -3.70
C SER A 451 3.05 -0.61 -2.57
N LEU A 452 2.84 -0.13 -1.35
CA LEU A 452 3.74 -0.36 -0.22
C LEU A 452 3.41 -1.68 0.49
N GLN A 453 4.41 -2.53 0.65
CA GLN A 453 4.25 -3.84 1.29
C GLN A 453 4.40 -3.76 2.81
N ALA A 454 5.18 -2.82 3.33
CA ALA A 454 5.47 -2.69 4.74
C ALA A 454 4.23 -2.36 5.56
N MET A 455 4.26 -2.84 6.80
CA MET A 455 3.24 -2.47 7.75
C MET A 455 3.52 -1.05 8.27
N VAL A 456 2.61 -0.12 8.01
CA VAL A 456 2.65 1.24 8.57
C VAL A 456 1.87 1.26 9.88
N GLN A 457 2.57 1.40 11.00
CA GLN A 457 1.98 1.57 12.33
C GLN A 457 2.01 3.04 12.73
N ARG A 458 0.84 3.57 13.09
CA ARG A 458 0.69 4.94 13.57
C ARG A 458 0.82 4.95 15.08
N VAL A 459 1.80 5.69 15.60
CA VAL A 459 1.92 5.91 17.05
C VAL A 459 0.70 6.71 17.54
N PRO A 460 0.15 6.42 18.73
CA PRO A 460 -1.03 7.12 19.24
C PRO A 460 -0.88 8.63 19.17
N ALA A 461 -1.86 9.30 18.53
CA ALA A 461 -1.82 10.75 18.37
C ALA A 461 -1.71 11.45 19.73
N THR A 462 -0.93 12.55 19.77
CA THR A 462 -0.72 13.34 20.99
C THR A 462 -1.04 14.80 20.76
N SER A 463 -1.57 15.47 21.78
CA SER A 463 -1.73 16.93 21.75
C SER A 463 -0.38 17.64 21.72
N SER A 464 -0.38 18.93 21.34
CA SER A 464 0.84 19.72 21.32
C SER A 464 1.41 19.92 22.73
N LEU A 465 2.71 19.65 22.88
CA LEU A 465 3.42 19.86 24.14
C LEU A 465 3.97 21.30 24.25
N SER A 466 4.09 22.03 23.14
CA SER A 466 4.67 23.38 23.14
C SER A 466 3.86 24.39 23.96
N ALA A 467 2.52 24.24 23.98
CA ALA A 467 1.60 25.15 24.67
C ALA A 467 1.05 24.59 25.99
N THR A 468 1.63 23.51 26.56
CA THR A 468 1.10 22.84 27.75
C THR A 468 2.15 22.52 28.82
N THR A 469 1.71 22.38 30.07
CA THR A 469 2.58 21.86 31.14
C THR A 469 2.74 20.35 30.99
N LEU A 470 3.90 19.79 31.37
CA LEU A 470 4.14 18.34 31.26
C LEU A 470 3.08 17.53 32.02
N ARG A 471 2.67 18.00 33.21
CA ARG A 471 1.62 17.37 34.01
C ARG A 471 0.27 17.33 33.27
N ARG A 472 -0.20 18.48 32.75
CA ARG A 472 -1.46 18.53 31.98
C ARG A 472 -1.40 17.67 30.72
N TRP A 473 -0.25 17.68 30.04
CA TRP A 473 -0.04 16.86 28.86
C TRP A 473 -0.04 15.35 29.19
N LEU A 474 0.58 14.94 30.29
CA LEU A 474 0.58 13.54 30.76
C LEU A 474 -0.82 13.09 31.17
N LEU A 475 -1.62 13.93 31.83
CA LEU A 475 -3.01 13.61 32.15
C LEU A 475 -3.84 13.38 30.89
N ALA A 476 -3.64 14.19 29.84
CA ALA A 476 -4.39 14.06 28.59
C ALA A 476 -3.94 12.88 27.70
N ASN A 477 -2.67 12.48 27.76
CA ASN A 477 -2.09 11.52 26.80
C ASN A 477 -1.57 10.22 27.44
N GLY A 478 -1.21 10.22 28.72
CA GLY A 478 -0.47 9.16 29.39
C GLY A 478 -1.19 7.81 29.41
N ALA A 479 -2.52 7.81 29.57
CA ALA A 479 -3.34 6.59 29.54
C ALA A 479 -3.19 5.79 28.23
N ARG A 480 -2.90 6.46 27.10
CA ARG A 480 -2.70 5.82 25.79
C ARG A 480 -1.39 5.02 25.73
N TYR A 481 -0.39 5.42 26.53
CA TYR A 481 0.95 4.83 26.55
C TYR A 481 1.15 3.87 27.71
N ALA A 482 0.41 4.03 28.81
CA ALA A 482 0.57 3.26 30.04
C ALA A 482 0.55 1.73 29.85
N PRO A 483 -0.34 1.12 29.05
CA PRO A 483 -0.34 -0.33 28.88
C PRO A 483 0.94 -0.85 28.21
N ALA A 484 1.47 -0.12 27.23
CA ALA A 484 2.70 -0.49 26.55
C ALA A 484 3.92 -0.30 27.47
N MET A 485 3.97 0.82 28.19
CA MET A 485 5.02 1.08 29.19
C MET A 485 5.07 -0.01 30.26
N ALA A 486 3.92 -0.39 30.83
CA ALA A 486 3.84 -1.45 31.83
C ALA A 486 4.39 -2.77 31.29
N ARG A 487 4.04 -3.14 30.04
CA ARG A 487 4.57 -4.36 29.41
C ARG A 487 6.08 -4.31 29.20
N VAL A 488 6.62 -3.19 28.72
CA VAL A 488 8.09 -3.03 28.54
C VAL A 488 8.80 -3.03 29.89
N ALA A 489 8.28 -2.33 30.89
CA ALA A 489 8.84 -2.29 32.24
C ALA A 489 8.84 -3.68 32.91
N LEU A 490 7.75 -4.45 32.75
CA LEU A 490 7.67 -5.82 33.27
C LEU A 490 8.63 -6.78 32.57
N ARG A 491 8.89 -6.58 31.26
CA ARG A 491 9.83 -7.43 30.50
C ARG A 491 11.29 -7.06 30.72
N HIS A 492 11.60 -5.77 30.82
CA HIS A 492 12.96 -5.23 30.87
C HIS A 492 13.08 -4.06 31.88
N PRO A 493 12.96 -4.30 33.20
CA PRO A 493 12.84 -3.25 34.20
C PRO A 493 14.06 -2.32 34.25
N TRP A 494 15.28 -2.88 34.18
CA TRP A 494 16.52 -2.09 34.21
C TRP A 494 16.70 -1.20 32.98
N ARG A 495 16.42 -1.73 31.77
CA ARG A 495 16.48 -0.95 30.53
C ARG A 495 15.45 0.18 30.53
N PHE A 496 14.24 -0.11 31.02
CA PHE A 496 13.18 0.89 31.16
C PHE A 496 13.59 2.03 32.09
N ALA A 497 14.02 1.73 33.32
CA ALA A 497 14.42 2.73 34.30
C ALA A 497 15.61 3.58 33.82
N ARG A 498 16.63 2.94 33.23
CA ARG A 498 17.81 3.63 32.70
C ARG A 498 17.46 4.58 31.55
N THR A 499 16.59 4.15 30.63
CA THR A 499 16.18 4.97 29.48
C THR A 499 15.31 6.14 29.94
N LEU A 500 14.41 5.92 30.90
CA LEU A 500 13.61 6.99 31.52
C LEU A 500 14.51 8.04 32.18
N LEU A 501 15.50 7.60 32.96
CA LEU A 501 16.47 8.49 33.60
C LEU A 501 17.29 9.28 32.57
N ALA A 502 17.70 8.65 31.47
CA ALA A 502 18.38 9.32 30.36
C ALA A 502 17.51 10.41 29.74
N ALA A 503 16.24 10.13 29.45
CA ALA A 503 15.29 11.10 28.91
C ALA A 503 15.09 12.31 29.86
N VAL A 504 15.00 12.05 31.17
CA VAL A 504 14.90 13.11 32.20
C VAL A 504 16.18 13.94 32.27
N ARG A 505 17.37 13.31 32.23
CA ARG A 505 18.65 14.03 32.19
C ARG A 505 18.77 14.92 30.94
N MET A 506 18.36 14.41 29.78
CA MET A 506 18.37 15.18 28.52
C MET A 506 17.41 16.37 28.56
N MET A 507 16.23 16.22 29.18
CA MET A 507 15.28 17.31 29.42
C MET A 507 15.90 18.48 30.19
N TYR A 508 16.78 18.19 31.15
CA TYR A 508 17.46 19.19 31.94
C TYR A 508 18.81 19.65 31.38
N ARG A 509 19.51 18.84 30.57
CA ARG A 509 20.79 19.21 29.95
C ARG A 509 20.61 20.20 28.81
N TYR A 510 19.62 19.98 27.95
CA TYR A 510 19.45 20.73 26.70
C TYR A 510 18.36 21.80 26.79
N ARG A 511 18.27 22.53 27.92
CA ARG A 511 17.32 23.64 28.08
C ARG A 511 17.64 24.75 27.05
N LYS A 512 16.68 25.62 26.71
CA LYS A 512 16.98 26.80 25.89
C LYS A 512 17.94 27.72 26.65
N THR A 513 18.70 28.54 25.94
CA THR A 513 19.98 29.16 26.36
C THR A 513 19.93 30.19 27.50
N ASP A 514 18.83 30.30 28.24
CA ASP A 514 18.78 31.05 29.51
C ASP A 514 18.79 30.08 30.69
N ALA A 515 19.57 30.37 31.73
CA ALA A 515 19.62 29.56 32.95
C ALA A 515 18.25 29.42 33.66
N GLN A 516 17.31 30.34 33.37
CA GLN A 516 15.92 30.33 33.81
C GLN A 516 14.94 29.64 32.83
N ALA A 517 15.40 29.17 31.67
CA ALA A 517 14.53 28.58 30.65
C ALA A 517 13.94 27.23 31.08
N ALA A 518 12.65 27.05 30.75
CA ALA A 518 11.93 25.84 31.07
C ALA A 518 12.61 24.58 30.47
N PRO A 519 12.58 23.42 31.18
CA PRO A 519 13.15 22.18 30.68
C PRO A 519 12.57 21.76 29.32
N ARG A 520 13.38 21.13 28.46
CA ARG A 520 12.90 20.62 27.15
C ARG A 520 12.04 19.36 27.36
N LYS A 521 10.77 19.55 27.70
CA LYS A 521 9.79 18.50 27.98
C LYS A 521 9.65 17.46 26.86
N THR A 522 10.07 17.79 25.62
CA THR A 522 9.98 16.93 24.44
C THR A 522 10.64 15.56 24.64
N PHE A 523 11.76 15.47 25.36
CA PHE A 523 12.43 14.17 25.59
C PHE A 523 11.57 13.17 26.39
N VAL A 524 10.73 13.66 27.30
CA VAL A 524 9.78 12.80 28.03
C VAL A 524 8.68 12.29 27.10
N LYS A 525 8.18 13.15 26.20
CA LYS A 525 7.24 12.73 25.16
C LYS A 525 7.87 11.69 24.23
N GLU A 526 9.11 11.92 23.78
CA GLU A 526 9.86 10.99 22.93
C GLU A 526 10.07 9.64 23.61
N PHE A 527 10.37 9.61 24.92
CA PHE A 527 10.45 8.37 25.70
C PHE A 527 9.13 7.58 25.71
N LEU A 528 7.99 8.25 25.89
CA LEU A 528 6.68 7.57 25.87
C LEU A 528 6.38 6.95 24.49
N GLN A 529 6.67 7.70 23.42
CA GLN A 529 6.54 7.21 22.05
C GLN A 529 7.49 6.03 21.80
N ALA A 530 8.73 6.10 22.26
CA ALA A 530 9.70 5.02 22.19
C ALA A 530 9.24 3.77 22.95
N ALA A 531 8.66 3.90 24.15
CA ALA A 531 8.15 2.77 24.92
C ALA A 531 6.98 2.06 24.22
N TRP A 532 6.10 2.81 23.54
CA TRP A 532 5.03 2.21 22.75
C TRP A 532 5.55 1.46 21.52
N ILE A 533 6.51 2.06 20.80
CA ILE A 533 7.15 1.41 19.65
C ILE A 533 7.93 0.18 20.12
N ALA A 534 8.67 0.25 21.23
CA ALA A 534 9.40 -0.85 21.82
C ALA A 534 8.49 -2.03 22.20
N ASP A 535 7.30 -1.78 22.77
CA ASP A 535 6.30 -2.85 23.01
C ASP A 535 5.82 -3.50 21.72
N SER A 536 5.67 -2.73 20.63
CA SER A 536 5.35 -3.28 19.32
C SER A 536 6.51 -4.13 18.79
N VAL A 537 7.73 -3.59 18.76
CA VAL A 537 8.94 -4.28 18.30
C VAL A 537 9.19 -5.57 19.07
N LEU A 538 9.12 -5.56 20.41
CA LEU A 538 9.30 -6.75 21.27
C LEU A 538 8.21 -7.82 21.11
N ARG A 539 7.09 -7.52 20.44
CA ARG A 539 6.07 -8.53 20.07
C ARG A 539 6.34 -9.17 18.71
N HIS A 540 7.22 -8.58 17.90
CA HIS A 540 7.58 -9.03 16.56
C HIS A 540 9.03 -9.50 16.54
N ALA A 541 9.27 -10.79 16.78
CA ALA A 541 10.61 -11.38 16.86
C ALA A 541 11.45 -11.31 15.56
N GLY A 542 10.89 -10.77 14.46
CA GLY A 542 11.58 -10.57 13.19
C GLY A 542 12.40 -9.28 13.12
N VAL A 543 12.13 -8.27 13.95
CA VAL A 543 12.87 -7.00 13.89
C VAL A 543 14.28 -7.19 14.46
N ARG A 544 15.29 -6.86 13.66
CA ARG A 544 16.71 -7.02 14.04
C ARG A 544 17.46 -5.69 14.16
N HIS A 545 16.96 -4.64 13.54
CA HIS A 545 17.61 -3.33 13.51
C HIS A 545 16.58 -2.21 13.44
N LEU A 546 16.94 -1.05 13.97
CA LEU A 546 16.12 0.15 14.02
C LEU A 546 16.75 1.22 13.11
N HIS A 547 15.97 1.88 12.26
CA HIS A 547 16.45 2.98 11.43
C HIS A 547 15.57 4.21 11.60
N GLY A 548 16.15 5.31 12.07
CA GLY A 548 15.47 6.60 12.19
C GLY A 548 15.72 7.46 10.95
N HIS A 549 14.67 7.91 10.27
CA HIS A 549 14.82 8.90 9.21
C HIS A 549 14.78 10.31 9.80
N PHE A 550 15.74 11.16 9.40
CA PHE A 550 16.10 12.46 10.00
C PHE A 550 16.81 12.34 11.36
N CYS A 551 17.88 13.13 11.56
CA CYS A 551 18.70 13.04 12.78
C CYS A 551 18.13 13.82 13.98
N HIS A 552 16.96 14.46 13.83
CA HIS A 552 16.25 15.16 14.90
C HIS A 552 15.45 14.20 15.84
N GLY A 553 14.27 14.60 16.35
CA GLY A 553 13.50 13.82 17.33
C GLY A 553 13.14 12.38 16.94
N ALA A 554 13.00 12.08 15.63
CA ALA A 554 12.81 10.72 15.14
C ALA A 554 13.99 9.80 15.52
N THR A 555 15.23 10.28 15.38
CA THR A 555 16.43 9.55 15.81
C THR A 555 16.54 9.47 17.32
N THR A 556 16.14 10.49 18.08
CA THR A 556 16.09 10.39 19.55
C THR A 556 15.14 9.28 20.02
N ILE A 557 13.97 9.18 19.41
CA ILE A 557 13.01 8.10 19.68
C ILE A 557 13.61 6.74 19.29
N THR A 558 14.24 6.66 18.11
CA THR A 558 14.93 5.46 17.62
C THR A 558 16.01 4.99 18.62
N TRP A 559 16.81 5.91 19.13
CA TRP A 559 17.81 5.64 20.16
C TRP A 559 17.17 5.13 21.45
N PHE A 560 16.10 5.75 21.96
CA PHE A 560 15.39 5.24 23.13
C PHE A 560 14.78 3.84 22.90
N ILE A 561 14.29 3.53 21.70
CA ILE A 561 13.82 2.18 21.36
C ILE A 561 14.99 1.20 21.43
N SER A 562 16.17 1.56 20.90
CA SER A 562 17.39 0.76 21.01
C SER A 562 17.72 0.47 22.48
N GLU A 563 17.70 1.49 23.35
CA GLU A 563 18.01 1.31 24.77
C GLU A 563 16.99 0.40 25.50
N LEU A 564 15.71 0.47 25.13
CA LEU A 564 14.62 -0.33 25.70
C LEU A 564 14.64 -1.79 25.21
N THR A 565 14.89 -2.00 23.92
CA THR A 565 14.81 -3.31 23.27
C THR A 565 16.15 -4.05 23.22
N GLY A 566 17.26 -3.32 23.30
CA GLY A 566 18.62 -3.82 23.08
C GLY A 566 18.97 -4.09 21.62
N LEU A 567 18.14 -3.65 20.66
CA LEU A 567 18.42 -3.76 19.23
C LEU A 567 19.32 -2.60 18.78
N PRO A 568 20.28 -2.84 17.85
CA PRO A 568 21.09 -1.77 17.28
C PRO A 568 20.21 -0.79 16.49
N PHE A 569 20.68 0.46 16.39
CA PHE A 569 20.03 1.46 15.55
C PHE A 569 20.99 2.18 14.62
N SER A 570 20.41 2.79 13.58
CA SER A 570 21.07 3.70 12.63
C SER A 570 20.13 4.86 12.33
N PHE A 571 20.62 5.87 11.62
CA PHE A 571 19.77 6.95 11.14
C PHE A 571 20.29 7.64 9.88
N THR A 572 19.40 8.33 9.18
CA THR A 572 19.73 9.19 8.04
C THR A 572 19.66 10.67 8.44
N ALA A 573 20.72 11.42 8.18
CA ALA A 573 20.90 12.83 8.51
C ALA A 573 20.85 13.70 7.26
N HIS A 574 19.94 14.68 7.26
CA HIS A 574 19.73 15.63 6.17
C HIS A 574 20.26 17.01 6.52
N ALA A 575 20.60 17.81 5.51
CA ALA A 575 21.15 19.16 5.67
C ALA A 575 20.38 20.00 6.70
N LYS A 576 19.04 20.07 6.60
CA LYS A 576 18.21 20.82 7.55
C LYS A 576 18.46 20.43 9.01
N ASP A 577 18.61 19.14 9.30
CA ASP A 577 18.80 18.68 10.68
C ASP A 577 20.25 18.82 11.17
N ILE A 578 21.21 18.83 10.22
CA ILE A 578 22.65 18.97 10.48
C ILE A 578 22.96 20.42 10.86
N TYR A 579 22.48 21.38 10.08
CA TYR A 579 22.83 22.80 10.24
C TYR A 579 21.95 23.55 11.25
N GLN A 580 20.75 23.06 11.58
CA GLN A 580 19.85 23.73 12.53
C GLN A 580 20.12 23.30 13.99
N ALA A 581 20.89 24.12 14.71
CA ALA A 581 21.31 23.87 16.09
C ALA A 581 20.14 23.72 17.10
N ASP A 582 18.96 24.26 16.82
CA ASP A 582 17.79 24.11 17.69
C ASP A 582 17.22 22.68 17.67
N LEU A 583 17.35 21.97 16.54
CA LEU A 583 16.94 20.57 16.36
C LEU A 583 17.92 19.59 17.05
N ASN A 584 19.20 19.94 17.11
CA ASN A 584 20.25 19.18 17.78
C ASN A 584 21.08 20.06 18.73
N PRO A 585 20.53 20.42 19.91
CA PRO A 585 21.19 21.33 20.84
C PRO A 585 22.46 20.74 21.46
N GLY A 586 23.50 21.58 21.61
CA GLY A 586 24.74 21.23 22.29
C GLY A 586 25.40 20.00 21.66
N ASP A 587 25.80 19.03 22.48
CA ASP A 587 26.48 17.80 22.04
C ASP A 587 25.52 16.67 21.59
N LEU A 588 24.23 16.96 21.39
CA LEU A 588 23.23 15.92 21.13
C LEU A 588 23.49 15.12 19.85
N LEU A 589 23.87 15.79 18.75
CA LEU A 589 24.13 15.10 17.48
C LEU A 589 25.37 14.20 17.58
N VAL A 590 26.43 14.68 18.23
CA VAL A 590 27.65 13.91 18.49
C VAL A 590 27.33 12.63 19.26
N ARG A 591 26.51 12.73 20.31
CA ARG A 591 26.07 11.55 21.08
C ARG A 591 25.25 10.56 20.25
N LYS A 592 24.39 11.04 19.35
CA LYS A 592 23.60 10.18 18.45
C LYS A 592 24.53 9.43 17.48
N LEU A 593 25.50 10.12 16.90
CA LEU A 593 26.50 9.54 16.01
C LEU A 593 27.30 8.44 16.71
N GLN A 594 27.76 8.69 17.94
CA GLN A 594 28.50 7.72 18.74
C GLN A 594 27.68 6.50 19.20
N ALA A 595 26.39 6.70 19.49
CA ALA A 595 25.51 5.63 19.96
C ALA A 595 24.96 4.76 18.81
N ALA A 596 24.84 5.33 17.61
CA ALA A 596 24.36 4.61 16.44
C ALA A 596 25.40 3.60 15.95
N ARG A 597 24.93 2.47 15.42
CA ARG A 597 25.79 1.50 14.72
C ARG A 597 26.43 2.14 13.49
N PHE A 598 25.65 2.92 12.76
CA PHE A 598 26.08 3.74 11.64
C PHE A 598 25.08 4.89 11.42
N ALA A 599 25.54 5.93 10.75
CA ALA A 599 24.71 7.04 10.29
C ALA A 599 24.94 7.25 8.79
N VAL A 600 23.91 7.71 8.09
CA VAL A 600 23.99 8.04 6.67
C VAL A 600 23.74 9.52 6.50
N THR A 601 24.49 10.18 5.61
CA THR A 601 24.15 11.51 5.12
C THR A 601 24.09 11.53 3.60
N CYS A 602 23.34 12.50 3.07
CA CYS A 602 22.88 12.47 1.67
C CYS A 602 23.81 13.19 0.70
N THR A 603 24.87 13.85 1.19
CA THR A 603 25.87 14.55 0.37
C THR A 603 27.24 14.47 1.03
N GLY A 604 28.30 14.52 0.22
CA GLY A 604 29.70 14.61 0.66
C GLY A 604 29.96 15.89 1.44
N ALA A 605 29.39 17.02 1.03
CA ALA A 605 29.50 18.28 1.80
C ALA A 605 28.96 18.15 3.24
N ASN A 606 27.86 17.43 3.43
CA ASN A 606 27.34 17.15 4.77
C ASN A 606 28.24 16.20 5.56
N HIS A 607 28.86 15.24 4.87
CA HIS A 607 29.82 14.32 5.49
C HIS A 607 31.01 15.09 6.04
N GLU A 608 31.63 15.94 5.22
CA GLU A 608 32.77 16.77 5.62
C GLU A 608 32.42 17.74 6.76
N HIS A 609 31.24 18.37 6.68
CA HIS A 609 30.78 19.24 7.77
C HIS A 609 30.61 18.49 9.10
N LEU A 610 30.06 17.27 9.07
CA LEU A 610 29.94 16.42 10.26
C LEU A 610 31.31 15.97 10.79
N LEU A 611 32.24 15.61 9.90
CA LEU A 611 33.63 15.30 10.30
C LEU A 611 34.29 16.47 11.00
N GLY A 612 34.16 17.69 10.45
CA GLY A 612 34.73 18.90 11.02
C GLY A 612 34.09 19.31 12.35
N SER A 613 32.77 19.18 12.49
CA SER A 613 32.03 19.64 13.68
C SER A 613 31.93 18.61 14.81
N ALA A 614 31.77 17.33 14.50
CA ALA A 614 31.64 16.25 15.49
C ALA A 614 32.96 15.49 15.75
N GLY A 615 33.94 15.64 14.86
CA GLY A 615 35.24 14.96 14.92
C GLY A 615 35.23 13.54 14.35
N PRO A 616 36.41 13.01 13.99
CA PRO A 616 36.54 11.73 13.30
C PRO A 616 36.09 10.53 14.15
N VAL A 617 36.27 10.59 15.48
CA VAL A 617 35.88 9.50 16.39
C VAL A 617 34.35 9.32 16.41
N ALA A 618 33.59 10.42 16.46
CA ALA A 618 32.13 10.35 16.43
C ALA A 618 31.60 9.90 15.06
N CYS A 619 32.34 10.21 13.98
CA CYS A 619 31.93 9.92 12.61
C CYS A 619 32.46 8.57 12.06
N ARG A 620 33.01 7.68 12.90
CA ARG A 620 33.58 6.40 12.46
C ARG A 620 32.61 5.53 11.64
N GLY A 621 31.31 5.62 11.92
CA GLY A 621 30.25 4.92 11.20
C GLY A 621 29.42 5.82 10.28
N LEU A 622 29.94 6.96 9.84
CA LEU A 622 29.24 7.89 8.94
C LEU A 622 29.47 7.47 7.48
N HIS A 623 28.39 7.31 6.72
CA HIS A 623 28.41 6.95 5.31
C HIS A 623 27.72 8.01 4.46
N THR A 624 28.19 8.20 3.22
CA THR A 624 27.51 9.04 2.23
C THR A 624 26.67 8.16 1.31
N VAL A 625 25.35 8.30 1.37
CA VAL A 625 24.41 7.66 0.43
C VAL A 625 23.51 8.73 -0.15
N TYR A 626 23.73 9.02 -1.43
CA TYR A 626 22.98 10.03 -2.17
C TYR A 626 21.50 9.68 -2.29
N HIS A 627 20.67 10.71 -2.36
CA HIS A 627 19.27 10.54 -2.72
C HIS A 627 19.16 9.97 -4.13
N GLY A 628 18.53 8.82 -4.21
CA GLY A 628 18.29 8.13 -5.46
C GLY A 628 17.19 8.79 -6.29
N LEU A 629 17.43 8.92 -7.58
CA LEU A 629 16.43 9.29 -8.57
C LEU A 629 15.94 8.03 -9.30
N ASP A 630 14.63 7.92 -9.51
CA ASP A 630 14.07 6.90 -10.41
C ASP A 630 14.39 7.28 -11.87
N VAL A 631 15.43 6.66 -12.39
CA VAL A 631 15.95 6.92 -13.74
C VAL A 631 15.05 6.39 -14.85
N THR A 632 14.08 5.54 -14.54
CA THR A 632 13.11 5.03 -15.53
C THR A 632 12.01 6.06 -15.80
N ARG A 633 11.64 6.81 -14.77
CA ARG A 633 10.64 7.87 -14.84
C ARG A 633 11.13 9.11 -15.60
N PHE A 634 12.42 9.40 -15.52
CA PHE A 634 13.07 10.51 -16.22
C PHE A 634 13.97 9.97 -17.34
N ALA A 635 13.39 9.17 -18.23
CA ALA A 635 14.12 8.68 -19.41
C ALA A 635 14.25 9.80 -20.46
N PRO A 636 15.37 9.84 -21.22
CA PRO A 636 15.48 10.75 -22.35
C PRO A 636 14.41 10.44 -23.42
N PRO A 637 13.86 11.46 -24.09
CA PRO A 637 12.93 11.24 -25.20
C PRO A 637 13.66 10.59 -26.39
N ALA A 638 12.92 9.87 -27.25
CA ALA A 638 13.48 9.23 -28.45
C ALA A 638 14.10 10.24 -29.43
N ALA A 639 13.52 11.44 -29.51
CA ALA A 639 14.08 12.61 -30.17
C ALA A 639 13.62 13.86 -29.43
N ARG A 640 14.51 14.84 -29.22
CA ARG A 640 14.11 16.17 -28.76
C ARG A 640 13.66 16.95 -30.00
N GLY A 641 12.41 17.41 -30.01
CA GLY A 641 11.91 18.25 -31.10
C GLY A 641 12.68 19.56 -31.15
N GLU A 642 13.22 19.92 -32.31
CA GLU A 642 13.86 21.22 -32.57
C GLU A 642 12.88 22.25 -33.16
N ASP A 643 11.57 21.95 -33.14
CA ASP A 643 10.55 22.81 -33.71
C ASP A 643 10.32 24.06 -32.84
N GLY A 644 10.82 25.21 -33.32
CA GLY A 644 10.63 26.54 -32.74
C GLY A 644 11.80 27.03 -31.87
N ALA A 645 11.61 28.17 -31.22
CA ALA A 645 12.63 28.80 -30.38
C ALA A 645 13.08 27.87 -29.23
N PRO A 646 14.41 27.73 -28.98
CA PRO A 646 14.96 26.92 -27.90
C PRO A 646 14.33 27.24 -26.54
N LEU A 647 14.01 26.22 -25.75
CA LEU A 647 13.34 26.36 -24.47
C LEU A 647 14.33 26.22 -23.30
N LEU A 648 14.50 27.30 -22.54
CA LEU A 648 15.19 27.35 -21.26
C LEU A 648 14.20 26.96 -20.15
N LEU A 649 14.49 25.90 -19.40
CA LEU A 649 13.62 25.47 -18.31
C LEU A 649 14.28 25.68 -16.96
N THR A 650 13.50 26.11 -15.98
CA THR A 650 13.85 26.00 -14.56
C THR A 650 12.62 25.61 -13.73
N VAL A 651 12.85 24.91 -12.62
CA VAL A 651 11.79 24.40 -11.75
C VAL A 651 12.14 24.67 -10.30
N GLY A 652 11.22 25.29 -9.55
CA GLY A 652 11.37 25.48 -8.11
C GLY A 652 10.48 26.57 -7.53
N ARG A 653 10.27 26.52 -6.22
CA ARG A 653 9.55 27.57 -5.47
C ARG A 653 10.29 28.92 -5.61
N HIS A 654 9.56 30.02 -5.81
CA HIS A 654 10.12 31.37 -6.03
C HIS A 654 10.72 32.00 -4.77
N VAL A 655 11.73 31.35 -4.20
CA VAL A 655 12.51 31.80 -3.05
C VAL A 655 13.87 32.31 -3.50
N GLU A 656 14.45 33.21 -2.72
CA GLU A 656 15.66 33.96 -3.08
C GLU A 656 16.84 33.05 -3.47
N LYS A 657 17.08 31.99 -2.69
CA LYS A 657 18.21 31.06 -2.88
C LYS A 657 18.23 30.31 -4.21
N LYS A 658 17.13 30.33 -4.99
CA LYS A 658 17.06 29.69 -6.31
C LYS A 658 17.67 30.55 -7.43
N GLY A 659 17.93 31.84 -7.17
CA GLY A 659 18.59 32.74 -8.11
C GLY A 659 17.77 33.13 -9.34
N PHE A 660 16.43 33.06 -9.27
CA PHE A 660 15.56 33.37 -10.42
C PHE A 660 15.67 34.82 -10.89
N LEU A 661 16.00 35.76 -10.01
CA LEU A 661 16.25 37.16 -10.41
C LEU A 661 17.47 37.24 -11.34
N THR A 662 18.57 36.59 -10.97
CA THR A 662 19.79 36.48 -11.79
C THR A 662 19.51 35.82 -13.15
N LEU A 663 18.63 34.80 -13.19
CA LEU A 663 18.20 34.17 -14.43
C LEU A 663 17.47 35.16 -15.35
N ILE A 664 16.54 35.96 -14.82
CA ILE A 664 15.79 36.94 -15.61
C ILE A 664 16.73 38.03 -16.17
N GLU A 665 17.70 38.51 -15.38
CA GLU A 665 18.73 39.44 -15.87
C GLU A 665 19.59 38.81 -16.97
N ALA A 666 19.98 37.55 -16.80
CA ALA A 666 20.76 36.84 -17.81
C ALA A 666 19.97 36.63 -19.13
N CYS A 667 18.66 36.40 -19.04
CA CYS A 667 17.76 36.37 -20.19
C CYS A 667 17.65 37.73 -20.89
N HIS A 668 17.63 38.85 -20.13
CA HIS A 668 17.70 40.20 -20.72
C HIS A 668 18.98 40.37 -21.56
N LEU A 669 20.12 39.93 -21.02
CA LEU A 669 21.41 39.97 -21.72
C LEU A 669 21.47 39.04 -22.94
N LEU A 670 20.77 37.91 -22.92
CA LEU A 670 20.64 37.05 -24.11
C LEU A 670 19.80 37.74 -25.20
N ALA A 671 18.68 38.36 -24.81
CA ALA A 671 17.79 39.04 -25.73
C ALA A 671 18.47 40.26 -26.38
N SER A 672 19.27 41.02 -25.62
CA SER A 672 20.04 42.16 -26.17
C SER A 672 21.14 41.75 -27.16
N ARG A 673 21.60 40.49 -27.10
CA ARG A 673 22.52 39.89 -28.09
C ARG A 673 21.80 39.35 -29.33
N GLY A 674 20.47 39.47 -29.41
CA GLY A 674 19.67 39.00 -30.53
C GLY A 674 19.47 37.47 -30.58
N LEU A 675 19.70 36.75 -29.47
CA LEU A 675 19.47 35.31 -29.42
C LEU A 675 17.98 34.99 -29.27
N ASP A 676 17.50 34.01 -30.03
CA ASP A 676 16.14 33.51 -29.92
C ASP A 676 16.03 32.44 -28.82
N PHE A 677 15.03 32.58 -27.95
CA PHE A 677 14.77 31.65 -26.86
C PHE A 677 13.39 31.91 -26.23
N ARG A 678 12.86 30.89 -25.57
CA ARG A 678 11.78 30.98 -24.60
C ARG A 678 12.26 30.48 -23.25
N CYS A 679 11.77 31.04 -22.16
CA CYS A 679 12.10 30.63 -20.80
C CYS A 679 10.82 30.30 -20.01
N GLU A 680 10.73 29.09 -19.48
CA GLU A 680 9.65 28.67 -18.60
C GLU A 680 10.20 28.50 -17.17
N ILE A 681 9.60 29.22 -16.21
CA ILE A 681 9.90 29.11 -14.78
C ILE A 681 8.69 28.44 -14.11
N VAL A 682 8.82 27.14 -13.77
CA VAL A 682 7.73 26.36 -13.18
C VAL A 682 7.88 26.32 -11.66
N GLY A 683 6.91 26.84 -10.91
CA GLY A 683 7.09 26.96 -9.46
C GLY A 683 5.90 27.44 -8.68
N GLU A 684 5.91 27.16 -7.38
CA GLU A 684 5.00 27.79 -6.43
C GLU A 684 5.45 29.23 -6.17
N GLU A 685 4.50 30.16 -6.25
CA GLU A 685 4.73 31.56 -5.92
C GLU A 685 5.14 31.72 -4.45
N ALA A 686 6.21 32.48 -4.21
CA ALA A 686 6.73 32.80 -2.89
C ALA A 686 7.35 34.23 -2.88
N GLU A 687 8.19 34.55 -1.89
CA GLU A 687 8.65 35.92 -1.63
C GLU A 687 9.31 36.63 -2.83
N SER A 688 9.96 35.91 -3.74
CA SER A 688 10.63 36.51 -4.90
C SER A 688 9.71 36.78 -6.09
N THR A 689 8.47 36.27 -6.09
CA THR A 689 7.54 36.37 -7.24
C THR A 689 7.26 37.82 -7.67
N PRO A 690 6.97 38.76 -6.76
CA PRO A 690 6.71 40.15 -7.16
C PRO A 690 7.91 40.80 -7.84
N ALA A 691 9.12 40.56 -7.31
CA ALA A 691 10.36 41.07 -7.89
C ALA A 691 10.63 40.46 -9.28
N MET A 692 10.37 39.17 -9.46
CA MET A 692 10.48 38.50 -10.77
C MET A 692 9.55 39.14 -11.81
N ARG A 693 8.27 39.36 -11.47
CA ARG A 693 7.30 39.99 -12.39
C ARG A 693 7.70 41.43 -12.75
N ALA A 694 8.15 42.21 -11.77
CA ALA A 694 8.62 43.57 -11.99
C ALA A 694 9.83 43.61 -12.94
N LEU A 695 10.78 42.67 -12.77
CA LEU A 695 11.99 42.60 -13.58
C LEU A 695 11.68 42.16 -15.03
N ILE A 696 10.79 41.19 -15.23
CA ILE A 696 10.30 40.78 -16.55
C ILE A 696 9.65 41.96 -17.28
N ALA A 697 8.78 42.71 -16.60
CA ALA A 697 8.12 43.88 -17.18
C ALA A 697 9.13 44.99 -17.52
N ARG A 698 10.05 45.30 -16.60
CA ARG A 698 11.09 46.32 -16.78
C ARG A 698 11.96 46.06 -18.01
N HIS A 699 12.29 44.80 -18.28
CA HIS A 699 13.14 44.41 -19.40
C HIS A 699 12.35 44.07 -20.69
N GLY A 700 11.02 44.18 -20.68
CA GLY A 700 10.19 43.88 -21.85
C GLY A 700 10.24 42.40 -22.27
N LEU A 701 10.37 41.48 -21.30
CA LEU A 701 10.56 40.04 -21.57
C LEU A 701 9.27 39.20 -21.44
N ALA A 702 8.10 39.84 -21.41
CA ALA A 702 6.82 39.17 -21.18
C ALA A 702 6.49 38.10 -22.25
N ASP A 703 6.90 38.31 -23.50
CA ASP A 703 6.68 37.36 -24.61
C ASP A 703 7.72 36.21 -24.62
N ARG A 704 8.75 36.30 -23.78
CA ARG A 704 9.87 35.34 -23.74
C ARG A 704 9.94 34.54 -22.45
N ILE A 705 9.56 35.14 -21.31
CA ILE A 705 9.63 34.51 -19.98
C ILE A 705 8.23 34.27 -19.45
N HIS A 706 7.89 33.00 -19.22
CA HIS A 706 6.60 32.58 -18.68
C HIS A 706 6.76 32.00 -17.28
N LEU A 707 6.08 32.62 -16.30
CA LEU A 707 5.94 32.08 -14.95
C LEU A 707 4.76 31.12 -14.92
N LEU A 708 5.02 29.83 -14.72
CA LEU A 708 4.04 28.76 -14.75
C LEU A 708 3.70 28.27 -13.33
N PRO A 709 2.45 27.86 -13.08
CA PRO A 709 2.04 27.36 -11.77
C PRO A 709 2.78 26.07 -11.38
N PRO A 710 2.79 25.69 -10.09
CA PRO A 710 3.45 24.47 -9.65
C PRO A 710 2.81 23.23 -10.29
N VAL A 711 3.66 22.35 -10.84
CA VAL A 711 3.23 21.12 -11.51
C VAL A 711 3.54 19.91 -10.63
N PRO A 712 2.62 18.94 -10.47
CA PRO A 712 2.92 17.69 -9.80
C PRO A 712 4.11 17.00 -10.47
N GLN A 713 5.04 16.47 -9.68
CA GLN A 713 6.27 15.86 -10.19
C GLN A 713 6.01 14.80 -11.29
N ALA A 714 4.86 14.12 -11.26
CA ALA A 714 4.48 13.11 -12.26
C ALA A 714 4.37 13.67 -13.68
N ARG A 715 4.12 14.97 -13.82
CA ARG A 715 3.99 15.68 -15.10
C ARG A 715 5.23 16.48 -15.49
N LEU A 716 6.24 16.58 -14.63
CA LEU A 716 7.47 17.34 -14.93
C LEU A 716 8.31 16.70 -16.06
N GLY A 717 8.21 15.38 -16.25
CA GLY A 717 8.90 14.68 -17.36
C GLY A 717 8.65 15.34 -18.72
N ALA A 718 7.39 15.67 -19.02
CA ALA A 718 7.01 16.32 -20.27
C ALA A 718 7.60 17.73 -20.45
N TYR A 719 7.91 18.45 -19.35
CA TYR A 719 8.60 19.74 -19.43
C TYR A 719 10.09 19.55 -19.74
N TYR A 720 10.74 18.60 -19.06
CA TYR A 720 12.15 18.28 -19.30
C TYR A 720 12.39 17.74 -20.73
N GLU A 721 11.44 16.97 -21.27
CA GLU A 721 11.51 16.44 -22.65
C GLU A 721 11.50 17.56 -23.71
N ARG A 722 10.71 18.62 -23.48
CA ARG A 722 10.57 19.77 -24.39
C ARG A 722 11.70 20.79 -24.28
N ALA A 723 12.41 20.81 -23.16
CA ALA A 723 13.46 21.80 -22.90
C ALA A 723 14.72 21.53 -23.74
N SER A 724 15.43 22.60 -24.09
CA SER A 724 16.73 22.56 -24.78
C SER A 724 17.90 22.58 -23.80
N LEU A 725 17.75 23.30 -22.68
CA LEU A 725 18.68 23.28 -21.56
C LEU A 725 17.98 23.65 -20.25
N PHE A 726 18.56 23.23 -19.12
CA PHE A 726 18.06 23.52 -17.80
C PHE A 726 18.98 24.49 -17.06
N VAL A 727 18.40 25.50 -16.41
CA VAL A 727 19.16 26.57 -15.76
C VAL A 727 18.74 26.72 -14.31
N LEU A 728 19.69 26.64 -13.38
CA LEU A 728 19.40 26.84 -11.95
C LEU A 728 20.60 27.50 -11.23
N PRO A 729 20.65 28.84 -11.18
CA PRO A 729 21.79 29.58 -10.64
C PRO A 729 21.63 29.80 -9.13
N CYS A 730 21.70 28.74 -8.33
CA CYS A 730 21.51 28.82 -6.88
C CYS A 730 22.48 29.81 -6.20
N THR A 731 22.03 30.41 -5.09
CA THR A 731 22.80 31.35 -4.27
C THR A 731 22.82 30.91 -2.81
N VAL A 732 23.77 31.42 -2.02
CA VAL A 732 23.84 31.21 -0.56
C VAL A 732 23.35 32.48 0.11
N LEU A 733 22.28 32.39 0.91
CA LEU A 733 21.71 33.55 1.58
C LEU A 733 22.58 34.01 2.76
N ALA A 734 22.40 35.27 3.17
CA ALA A 734 23.15 35.87 4.30
C ALA A 734 22.96 35.10 5.63
N ASN A 735 21.83 34.41 5.82
CA ASN A 735 21.57 33.56 6.98
C ASN A 735 22.18 32.14 6.87
N GLY A 736 22.90 31.85 5.78
CA GLY A 736 23.53 30.57 5.50
C GLY A 736 22.63 29.52 4.83
N ASP A 737 21.34 29.83 4.61
CA ASP A 737 20.41 28.93 3.89
C ASP A 737 20.84 28.77 2.43
N ARG A 738 20.83 27.53 1.96
CA ARG A 738 21.29 27.11 0.64
C ARG A 738 20.65 25.78 0.26
N ASP A 739 20.64 25.46 -1.02
CA ASP A 739 20.30 24.10 -1.46
C ASP A 739 21.50 23.17 -1.30
N GLY A 740 21.26 21.89 -0.98
CA GLY A 740 22.28 20.85 -1.02
C GLY A 740 22.56 20.42 -2.47
N ILE A 741 21.91 19.33 -2.89
CA ILE A 741 21.78 18.96 -4.31
C ILE A 741 20.31 19.17 -4.68
N PRO A 742 19.96 20.14 -5.54
CA PRO A 742 18.59 20.31 -5.99
C PRO A 742 18.10 19.08 -6.76
N ASN A 743 17.01 18.43 -6.31
CA ASN A 743 16.45 17.27 -7.02
C ASN A 743 16.09 17.58 -8.48
N VAL A 744 15.58 18.77 -8.76
CA VAL A 744 15.25 19.23 -10.13
C VAL A 744 16.46 19.27 -11.07
N LEU A 745 17.67 19.48 -10.52
CA LEU A 745 18.91 19.44 -11.29
C LEU A 745 19.23 17.98 -11.67
N ALA A 746 19.13 17.06 -10.71
CA ALA A 746 19.27 15.63 -10.97
C ALA A 746 18.21 15.11 -11.95
N GLU A 747 16.95 15.55 -11.83
CA GLU A 747 15.85 15.22 -12.74
C GLU A 747 16.15 15.70 -14.17
N ALA A 748 16.59 16.95 -14.34
CA ALA A 748 16.95 17.48 -15.65
C ALA A 748 18.10 16.67 -16.28
N MET A 749 19.19 16.46 -15.56
CA MET A 749 20.34 15.67 -16.01
C MET A 749 19.94 14.23 -16.35
N ALA A 750 18.98 13.64 -15.63
CA ALA A 750 18.48 12.30 -15.89
C ALA A 750 17.73 12.18 -17.21
N THR A 751 17.08 13.24 -17.68
CA THR A 751 16.50 13.26 -19.03
C THR A 751 17.54 13.52 -20.13
N GLY A 752 18.80 13.73 -19.76
CA GLY A 752 19.87 14.13 -20.67
C GLY A 752 19.82 15.60 -21.08
N LEU A 753 19.25 16.48 -20.25
CA LEU A 753 19.35 17.93 -20.45
C LEU A 753 20.74 18.41 -20.05
N PRO A 754 21.42 19.23 -20.87
CA PRO A 754 22.57 19.97 -20.41
C PRO A 754 22.13 21.03 -19.39
N VAL A 755 22.94 21.24 -18.35
CA VAL A 755 22.61 22.13 -17.23
C VAL A 755 23.59 23.29 -17.11
N VAL A 756 23.09 24.48 -16.74
CA VAL A 756 23.91 25.64 -16.35
C VAL A 756 23.56 26.01 -14.91
N THR A 757 24.55 25.99 -14.02
CA THR A 757 24.33 26.17 -12.57
C THR A 757 25.55 26.78 -11.88
N THR A 758 25.50 26.94 -10.56
CA THR A 758 26.56 27.54 -9.74
C THR A 758 27.31 26.48 -8.91
N PRO A 759 28.62 26.62 -8.68
CA PRO A 759 29.42 25.63 -7.95
C PRO A 759 29.30 25.81 -6.44
N ILE A 760 28.07 25.80 -5.90
CA ILE A 760 27.81 26.00 -4.46
C ILE A 760 27.28 24.73 -3.79
N SER A 761 27.59 24.60 -2.49
CA SER A 761 27.12 23.50 -1.64
C SER A 761 27.39 22.10 -2.25
N GLY A 762 26.36 21.27 -2.44
CA GLY A 762 26.50 19.92 -2.98
C GLY A 762 26.47 19.85 -4.51
N ILE A 763 26.26 20.97 -5.21
CA ILE A 763 26.16 20.98 -6.68
C ILE A 763 27.46 20.45 -7.36
N PRO A 764 28.68 20.76 -6.87
CA PRO A 764 29.92 20.17 -7.38
C PRO A 764 30.02 18.64 -7.26
N GLU A 765 29.13 17.98 -6.52
CA GLU A 765 29.10 16.52 -6.40
C GLU A 765 28.30 15.86 -7.54
N ILE A 766 27.44 16.61 -8.21
CA ILE A 766 26.59 16.14 -9.31
C ILE A 766 27.00 16.74 -10.66
N VAL A 767 27.48 17.98 -10.68
CA VAL A 767 27.96 18.66 -11.89
C VAL A 767 29.49 18.81 -11.86
N GLU A 768 30.10 18.51 -13.00
CA GLU A 768 31.50 18.73 -13.33
C GLU A 768 31.56 19.65 -14.56
N ASP A 769 32.25 20.78 -14.39
CA ASP A 769 32.31 21.85 -15.40
C ASP A 769 32.88 21.36 -16.72
N ASP A 770 32.31 21.81 -17.83
CA ASP A 770 32.66 21.43 -19.20
C ASP A 770 32.60 19.92 -19.53
N PHE A 771 32.17 19.08 -18.58
CA PHE A 771 32.02 17.65 -18.75
C PHE A 771 30.55 17.22 -18.82
N ASN A 772 29.75 17.54 -17.80
CA ASN A 772 28.33 17.12 -17.71
C ASN A 772 27.37 18.29 -17.41
N GLY A 773 27.91 19.52 -17.32
CA GLY A 773 27.18 20.76 -17.14
C GLY A 773 28.16 21.94 -17.22
N LEU A 774 27.64 23.15 -17.08
CA LEU A 774 28.46 24.37 -17.02
C LEU A 774 28.29 25.06 -15.67
N PHE A 775 29.42 25.45 -15.08
CA PHE A 775 29.46 26.32 -13.91
C PHE A 775 29.56 27.79 -14.29
N VAL A 776 28.83 28.60 -13.53
CA VAL A 776 28.94 30.05 -13.55
C VAL A 776 29.07 30.57 -12.11
N PRO A 777 29.77 31.71 -11.90
CA PRO A 777 29.80 32.37 -10.61
C PRO A 777 28.39 32.69 -10.11
N SER A 778 28.17 32.55 -8.80
CA SER A 778 26.90 32.91 -8.16
C SER A 778 26.64 34.40 -8.31
N GLU A 779 25.37 34.79 -8.42
CA GLU A 779 24.92 36.20 -8.53
C GLU A 779 25.54 36.97 -9.72
N ASN A 780 25.97 36.26 -10.77
CA ASN A 780 26.58 36.87 -11.95
C ASN A 780 25.74 36.62 -13.22
N ALA A 781 24.85 37.56 -13.55
CA ALA A 781 23.98 37.48 -14.72
C ALA A 781 24.75 37.44 -16.06
N ILE A 782 25.91 38.11 -16.14
CA ILE A 782 26.73 38.13 -17.36
C ILE A 782 27.32 36.74 -17.62
N ALA A 783 27.92 36.12 -16.61
CA ALA A 783 28.47 34.79 -16.74
C ALA A 783 27.38 33.73 -17.00
N LEU A 784 26.22 33.85 -16.34
CA LEU A 784 25.07 33.00 -16.61
C LEU A 784 24.58 33.14 -18.06
N SER A 785 24.47 34.37 -18.57
CA SER A 785 24.12 34.65 -19.97
C SER A 785 25.14 34.05 -20.94
N ASN A 786 26.43 34.15 -20.65
CA ASN A 786 27.49 33.52 -21.47
C ASN A 786 27.39 32.00 -21.50
N GLY A 787 27.15 31.36 -20.34
CA GLY A 787 26.98 29.91 -20.26
C GLY A 787 25.75 29.43 -21.05
N MET A 788 24.62 30.13 -20.91
CA MET A 788 23.41 29.83 -21.69
C MET A 788 23.63 30.04 -23.19
N ALA A 789 24.26 31.14 -23.61
CA ALA A 789 24.54 31.44 -25.01
C ALA A 789 25.41 30.36 -25.66
N ARG A 790 26.45 29.92 -24.95
CA ARG A 790 27.35 28.85 -25.42
C ARG A 790 26.58 27.56 -25.72
N LEU A 791 25.66 27.17 -24.83
CA LEU A 791 24.80 26.02 -25.08
C LEU A 791 23.76 26.28 -26.15
N LEU A 792 23.18 27.46 -26.27
CA LEU A 792 22.22 27.77 -27.34
C LEU A 792 22.84 27.71 -28.74
N GLN A 793 24.12 28.08 -28.87
CA GLN A 793 24.82 28.16 -30.16
C GLN A 793 25.53 26.86 -30.55
N ASP A 794 25.97 26.03 -29.59
CA ASP A 794 26.73 24.81 -29.87
C ASP A 794 25.89 23.54 -29.59
N GLY A 795 25.28 22.99 -30.64
CA GLY A 795 24.48 21.76 -30.56
C GLY A 795 25.29 20.52 -30.21
N ALA A 796 26.55 20.44 -30.64
CA ALA A 796 27.43 19.30 -30.34
C ALA A 796 27.81 19.30 -28.84
N LEU A 797 28.11 20.47 -28.29
CA LEU A 797 28.36 20.64 -26.86
C LEU A 797 27.11 20.31 -26.04
N ARG A 798 25.91 20.78 -26.44
CA ARG A 798 24.65 20.40 -25.77
C ARG A 798 24.48 18.90 -25.70
N ALA A 799 24.66 18.21 -26.83
CA ALA A 799 24.51 16.75 -26.91
C ALA A 799 25.54 16.04 -26.03
N LYS A 800 26.81 16.48 -26.06
CA LYS A 800 27.88 15.93 -25.22
C LYS A 800 27.59 16.09 -23.73
N LEU A 801 27.30 17.32 -23.28
CA LEU A 801 27.02 17.59 -21.87
C LEU A 801 25.75 16.86 -21.41
N GLY A 802 24.69 16.85 -22.21
CA GLY A 802 23.46 16.13 -21.90
C GLY A 802 23.66 14.61 -21.79
N HIS A 803 24.46 14.01 -22.68
CA HIS A 803 24.84 12.59 -22.59
C HIS A 803 25.61 12.30 -21.30
N ASN A 804 26.64 13.08 -21.00
CA ASN A 804 27.47 12.89 -19.80
C ASN A 804 26.70 13.16 -18.50
N ALA A 805 25.77 14.12 -18.53
CA ALA A 805 24.83 14.39 -17.44
C ALA A 805 24.01 13.14 -17.13
N ARG A 806 23.44 12.51 -18.16
CA ARG A 806 22.69 11.26 -18.00
C ARG A 806 23.55 10.15 -17.39
N GLN A 807 24.75 9.93 -17.93
CA GLN A 807 25.64 8.88 -17.43
C GLN A 807 26.00 9.12 -15.96
N THR A 808 26.28 10.38 -15.58
CA THR A 808 26.55 10.74 -14.19
C THR A 808 25.39 10.37 -13.26
N ILE A 809 24.14 10.60 -13.68
CA ILE A 809 22.96 10.20 -12.89
C ILE A 809 22.84 8.69 -12.79
N LEU A 810 22.96 7.97 -13.90
CA LEU A 810 22.87 6.50 -13.92
C LEU A 810 23.93 5.86 -13.03
N GLU A 811 25.13 6.42 -13.01
CA GLU A 811 26.23 5.92 -12.21
C GLU A 811 26.06 6.30 -10.74
N LYS A 812 25.90 7.58 -10.40
CA LYS A 812 26.05 8.04 -9.02
C LYS A 812 24.73 8.22 -8.27
N PHE A 813 23.64 8.48 -8.98
CA PHE A 813 22.36 8.93 -8.40
C PHE A 813 21.16 8.03 -8.75
N ASP A 814 21.35 6.90 -9.43
CA ASP A 814 20.27 5.92 -9.64
C ASP A 814 19.80 5.33 -8.31
N SER A 815 18.50 5.46 -8.03
CA SER A 815 17.88 4.94 -6.81
C SER A 815 18.09 3.45 -6.63
N ALA A 816 18.12 2.65 -7.71
CA ALA A 816 18.41 1.24 -7.59
C ALA A 816 19.83 0.97 -7.05
N ARG A 817 20.81 1.84 -7.36
CA ARG A 817 22.19 1.72 -6.88
C ARG A 817 22.36 2.31 -5.48
N THR A 818 21.86 3.52 -5.23
CA THR A 818 22.00 4.17 -3.92
C THR A 818 21.28 3.39 -2.82
N THR A 819 20.08 2.88 -3.10
CA THR A 819 19.34 2.04 -2.16
C THR A 819 20.01 0.68 -1.91
N ARG A 820 20.72 0.11 -2.90
CA ARG A 820 21.53 -1.12 -2.67
C ARG A 820 22.62 -0.90 -1.61
N ARG A 821 23.30 0.25 -1.63
CA ARG A 821 24.29 0.63 -0.61
C ARG A 821 23.65 0.76 0.77
N LEU A 822 22.52 1.45 0.86
CA LEU A 822 21.76 1.55 2.11
C LEU A 822 21.32 0.17 2.61
N ARG A 823 20.86 -0.70 1.70
CA ARG A 823 20.47 -2.08 1.99
C ARG A 823 21.64 -2.86 2.60
N ALA A 824 22.83 -2.78 2.01
CA ALA A 824 24.02 -3.47 2.51
C ALA A 824 24.37 -3.05 3.95
N LEU A 825 24.31 -1.73 4.23
CA LEU A 825 24.52 -1.20 5.59
C LEU A 825 23.46 -1.71 6.59
N LEU A 826 22.19 -1.76 6.18
CA LEU A 826 21.09 -2.25 7.01
C LEU A 826 21.15 -3.78 7.24
N SER A 827 21.59 -4.55 6.24
CA SER A 827 21.66 -6.02 6.27
C SER A 827 22.95 -6.58 6.88
N CYS A 828 23.96 -5.74 7.14
CA CYS A 828 25.32 -6.16 7.56
C CYS A 828 26.04 -7.06 6.54
N GLU A 829 25.65 -7.01 5.27
CA GLU A 829 26.38 -7.65 4.17
C GLU A 829 27.59 -6.76 3.85
N GLN A 830 28.82 -7.25 4.05
CA GLN A 830 30.01 -6.53 3.60
C GLN A 830 29.99 -6.48 2.06
N GLU A 831 30.03 -5.29 1.47
CA GLU A 831 30.39 -5.16 0.06
C GLU A 831 31.83 -5.68 -0.12
N PRO A 832 32.14 -6.49 -1.15
CA PRO A 832 33.52 -6.64 -1.57
C PRO A 832 33.98 -5.26 -2.02
N MET A 833 34.96 -4.68 -1.30
CA MET A 833 35.63 -3.46 -1.71
C MET A 833 36.20 -3.68 -3.12
N SER A 834 35.59 -3.07 -4.14
CA SER A 834 36.23 -2.91 -5.44
C SER A 834 37.33 -1.86 -5.28
N ALA A 835 38.58 -2.29 -5.50
CA ALA A 835 39.76 -1.43 -5.61
C ALA A 835 39.66 -0.47 -6.80
#